data_AF-A0A2D9I3U4-F1
#
_entry.id   AF-A0A2D9I3U4-F1
#
_cell.length_a   1.000
_cell.length_b   1.000
_cell.length_c   1.000
_cell.angle_alpha   90.00
_cell.angle_beta   90.00
_cell.angle_gamma   90.00
#
_symmetry.space_group_name_H-M   'P 1'
#
loop_
_entity.id
_entity.type
_entity.pdbx_description
1 polymer ?
#
loop_
_entity_poly.entity_id
_entity_poly.type
_entity_poly.pdbx_seq_one_letter_code
_entity_poly.pdbx_strand_id
1 'polypeptide(L)'
;MFQSVWRTVFGNWPMTKRNMFLVILLAMATIAGVFSLITRVTVLDLDYNNPFRLAVVGPMEGPDAAIGATMVRGAELAADLVNESGGIRGRAVVVEGINDGNTVADAVEAARDLAARTDVVAVIGHWSPQATAAAEPIYEAAGVPMISTAPTTARSDAASDTQWVFHTVYDELSQTRFLANYLRNVIGQETVSIIHEDTARGRMLAEAFDATYRRFGTKVLNFWSYNPNDLGALSDRATAIAQEMRDKKLTGDIFVQGGAPQAARIVTGLRQGRVRNGIVGLSNMATGAFVSEVQSILPEGEPAASITNGIFVTTPLLFDTATEVAQNFRTDHLARYGTAPDWVAAFSYDAARMAVDGIIADIGQSPSDEVPADAADIGALRGAVRDFLAGLDHPERSHRVVAGERYFGKNGANTTSVQIGLYNGSSMISALTQLQPILERGVTGFLDLVQEGKVLYVNDKFMYKTNVVYTGVQLLNVEPVREGPSDDQQILEDRYKIDFLIWFRYRGEFEPQDVVFLNAVEPIHLTDPDKTGLDGDLKYVSYRVSGQFKTEFSNIKHPYGTVLAGLGFHHRLLSRNNLMYVTDVLGMGLVKTRSDVQPLVVSNSGGNNEAGLEDEASDWLAWLGIDESSLDIAALFGEGPSGDPLLDGLQSRRVFASLPDWAPERSWISQEVYQGTGEGDPAFVGFGKQAAEFTRIDLGVILGPAGLDPADAIPYNWFVYLFIFAVVALLFAAIMDRKDRGQFWRFQTLGIRVIGWPVLLISAGTLLLDYSAQTLPDAVTDGIVLFFDCLWWLIPARLLVISLERFVWVPIEERSGRRIPNVVRLFGAGTIYLLAIFGVIAFVFDQQLTSLLATSGLLAMIIGLAIQANIANIFSGIVLNIERPFKVGDWVMVGDMIGLVTDITWRTMRLSTRDGYNVSIPNGQVSESLIQNFSTGDMVRFSAEFFVPERYRPDEVERSIKAAEQPVRDKLSDALGRNDALDMYTWRYDGVKVFELGLFHRYRVDFWIDEYDDFEIVRDTVYAVVFDQFCIDGIEQGPAPTEISLMRHEKADALPAGRTITADGPAK
;
A
#
# COMPACT_ATOMS: atom_id res chain seq x y z
N MET A 1 -45.54 19.83 -6.52
CA MET A 1 -44.62 19.31 -7.57
C MET A 1 -44.24 17.85 -7.35
N PHE A 2 -43.60 17.45 -6.24
CA PHE A 2 -43.19 16.05 -6.02
C PHE A 2 -44.38 15.05 -5.94
N GLN A 3 -45.48 15.43 -5.27
CA GLN A 3 -46.70 14.62 -5.21
C GLN A 3 -47.43 14.49 -6.56
N SER A 4 -47.33 15.49 -7.45
CA SER A 4 -47.97 15.40 -8.77
C SER A 4 -47.20 14.48 -9.70
N VAL A 5 -45.86 14.55 -9.69
CA VAL A 5 -44.98 13.66 -10.47
C VAL A 5 -45.09 12.21 -9.98
N TRP A 6 -45.19 11.98 -8.66
CA TRP A 6 -45.31 10.63 -8.09
C TRP A 6 -46.57 9.89 -8.54
N ARG A 7 -47.72 10.58 -8.56
CA ARG A 7 -48.98 10.00 -9.03
C ARG A 7 -48.92 9.61 -10.51
N THR A 8 -48.14 10.33 -11.31
CA THR A 8 -47.97 10.06 -12.74
C THR A 8 -47.07 8.85 -13.01
N VAL A 9 -46.01 8.66 -12.23
CA VAL A 9 -44.99 7.63 -12.48
C VAL A 9 -45.30 6.30 -11.79
N PHE A 10 -45.80 6.32 -10.55
CA PHE A 10 -45.96 5.11 -9.72
C PHE A 10 -47.43 4.77 -9.38
N GLY A 11 -48.39 5.45 -9.99
CA GLY A 11 -49.83 5.22 -9.77
C GLY A 11 -50.27 5.44 -8.31
N ASN A 12 -51.22 4.62 -7.83
CA ASN A 12 -51.79 4.72 -6.47
C ASN A 12 -50.91 4.09 -5.36
N TRP A 13 -49.61 3.91 -5.60
CA TRP A 13 -48.72 3.32 -4.61
C TRP A 13 -48.65 4.20 -3.33
N PRO A 14 -48.94 3.66 -2.13
CA PRO A 14 -48.99 4.46 -0.91
C PRO A 14 -47.61 5.02 -0.54
N MET A 15 -47.53 6.35 -0.42
CA MET A 15 -46.32 7.11 -0.02
C MET A 15 -46.09 7.00 1.49
N THR A 16 -45.61 5.84 1.94
CA THR A 16 -45.10 5.65 3.31
C THR A 16 -43.69 6.24 3.44
N LYS A 17 -43.25 6.60 4.66
CA LYS A 17 -41.89 7.11 4.92
C LYS A 17 -40.80 6.17 4.37
N ARG A 18 -41.04 4.85 4.42
CA ARG A 18 -40.17 3.80 3.87
C ARG A 18 -40.09 3.86 2.34
N ASN A 19 -41.23 3.93 1.64
CA ASN A 19 -41.25 3.94 0.18
C ASN A 19 -40.66 5.24 -0.38
N MET A 20 -40.86 6.37 0.30
CA MET A 20 -40.22 7.64 -0.05
C MET A 20 -38.69 7.59 0.14
N PHE A 21 -38.21 6.96 1.22
CA PHE A 21 -36.78 6.75 1.43
C PHE A 21 -36.18 5.84 0.35
N LEU A 22 -36.83 4.72 0.03
CA LEU A 22 -36.37 3.80 -1.02
C LEU A 22 -36.28 4.48 -2.39
N VAL A 23 -37.25 5.30 -2.78
CA VAL A 23 -37.18 6.01 -4.07
C VAL A 23 -36.13 7.10 -4.10
N ILE A 24 -35.90 7.80 -2.98
CA ILE A 24 -34.80 8.77 -2.90
C ILE A 24 -33.44 8.06 -2.92
N LEU A 25 -33.32 6.91 -2.24
CA LEU A 25 -32.11 6.09 -2.23
C LEU A 25 -31.84 5.50 -3.63
N LEU A 26 -32.87 5.05 -4.33
CA LEU A 26 -32.76 4.60 -5.72
C LEU A 26 -32.31 5.75 -6.63
N ALA A 27 -32.94 6.93 -6.53
CA ALA A 27 -32.54 8.10 -7.32
C ALA A 27 -31.10 8.52 -7.05
N MET A 28 -30.63 8.42 -5.81
CA MET A 28 -29.22 8.63 -5.47
C MET A 28 -28.30 7.58 -6.04
N ALA A 29 -28.64 6.30 -5.91
CA ALA A 29 -27.85 5.23 -6.50
C ALA A 29 -27.76 5.42 -8.03
N THR A 30 -28.83 5.91 -8.66
CA THR A 30 -28.81 6.31 -10.07
C THR A 30 -27.91 7.53 -10.31
N ILE A 31 -27.97 8.58 -9.49
CA ILE A 31 -27.11 9.77 -9.65
C ILE A 31 -25.63 9.42 -9.41
N ALA A 32 -25.32 8.66 -8.37
CA ALA A 32 -23.98 8.18 -8.08
C ALA A 32 -23.50 7.23 -9.18
N GLY A 33 -24.37 6.35 -9.69
CA GLY A 33 -24.09 5.48 -10.83
C GLY A 33 -23.84 6.27 -12.12
N VAL A 34 -24.63 7.31 -12.39
CA VAL A 34 -24.45 8.20 -13.55
C VAL A 34 -23.19 9.04 -13.39
N PHE A 35 -22.89 9.58 -12.21
CA PHE A 35 -21.68 10.36 -11.96
C PHE A 35 -20.43 9.48 -11.97
N SER A 36 -20.51 8.26 -11.42
CA SER A 36 -19.48 7.22 -11.53
C SER A 36 -19.25 6.85 -13.00
N LEU A 37 -20.32 6.64 -13.77
CA LEU A 37 -20.24 6.37 -15.20
C LEU A 37 -19.66 7.57 -15.97
N ILE A 38 -20.05 8.80 -15.63
CA ILE A 38 -19.47 10.01 -16.23
C ILE A 38 -18.01 10.11 -15.87
N THR A 39 -17.61 9.90 -14.61
CA THR A 39 -16.20 9.98 -14.19
C THR A 39 -15.37 8.88 -14.84
N ARG A 40 -15.94 7.67 -14.99
CA ARG A 40 -15.37 6.61 -15.80
C ARG A 40 -15.12 7.10 -17.22
N VAL A 41 -16.17 7.55 -17.92
CA VAL A 41 -16.10 7.98 -19.32
C VAL A 41 -15.25 9.24 -19.55
N THR A 42 -15.13 10.13 -18.55
CA THR A 42 -14.50 11.46 -18.72
C THR A 42 -13.13 11.60 -18.08
N VAL A 43 -12.78 10.76 -17.09
CA VAL A 43 -11.54 10.88 -16.32
C VAL A 43 -10.70 9.62 -16.34
N LEU A 44 -11.32 8.42 -16.42
CA LEU A 44 -10.60 7.14 -16.29
C LEU A 44 -10.55 6.31 -17.58
N ASP A 45 -11.55 6.44 -18.46
CA ASP A 45 -11.56 5.78 -19.75
C ASP A 45 -10.60 6.55 -20.67
N LEU A 46 -9.58 5.85 -21.13
CA LEU A 46 -8.68 6.36 -22.13
C LEU A 46 -9.45 6.71 -23.41
N ASP A 47 -9.09 7.81 -24.04
CA ASP A 47 -9.60 8.14 -25.37
C ASP A 47 -8.96 7.20 -26.41
N TYR A 48 -9.65 6.10 -26.68
CA TYR A 48 -9.34 5.17 -27.77
C TYR A 48 -9.80 5.67 -29.14
N ASN A 49 -10.58 6.76 -29.22
CA ASN A 49 -10.99 7.34 -30.50
C ASN A 49 -9.88 8.21 -31.12
N ASN A 50 -8.96 8.71 -30.30
CA ASN A 50 -7.80 9.48 -30.75
C ASN A 50 -6.49 8.99 -30.09
N PRO A 51 -6.06 7.73 -30.31
CA PRO A 51 -4.90 7.18 -29.66
C PRO A 51 -3.58 7.71 -30.25
N PHE A 52 -2.49 7.59 -29.50
CA PHE A 52 -1.13 7.65 -30.04
C PHE A 52 -0.80 6.29 -30.65
N ARG A 53 -0.71 6.23 -31.98
CA ARG A 53 -0.53 4.96 -32.68
C ARG A 53 0.93 4.68 -33.00
N LEU A 54 1.38 3.50 -32.61
CA LEU A 54 2.68 2.95 -32.98
C LEU A 54 2.44 1.81 -33.97
N ALA A 55 3.13 1.84 -35.10
CA ALA A 55 3.05 0.78 -36.09
C ALA A 55 4.19 -0.22 -35.88
N VAL A 56 3.89 -1.50 -35.70
CA VAL A 56 4.87 -2.59 -35.70
C VAL A 56 4.82 -3.26 -37.06
N VAL A 57 5.90 -3.16 -37.83
CA VAL A 57 5.96 -3.65 -39.21
C VAL A 57 6.90 -4.85 -39.29
N GLY A 58 6.38 -5.97 -39.77
CA GLY A 58 7.14 -7.21 -39.90
C GLY A 58 6.27 -8.35 -40.46
N PRO A 59 6.79 -9.58 -40.50
CA PRO A 59 6.06 -10.72 -41.04
C PRO A 59 4.96 -11.14 -40.06
N MET A 60 3.73 -10.73 -40.33
CA MET A 60 2.55 -11.17 -39.55
C MET A 60 1.99 -12.48 -40.09
N GLU A 61 2.32 -12.82 -41.33
CA GLU A 61 1.93 -14.06 -42.01
C GLU A 61 3.16 -14.78 -42.59
N GLY A 62 2.95 -16.03 -43.02
CA GLY A 62 4.00 -16.84 -43.64
C GLY A 62 4.96 -17.50 -42.64
N PRO A 63 6.13 -17.97 -43.11
CA PRO A 63 7.07 -18.74 -42.29
C PRO A 63 7.59 -18.03 -41.05
N ASP A 64 7.75 -16.71 -41.13
CA ASP A 64 8.30 -15.88 -40.05
C ASP A 64 7.19 -15.25 -39.19
N ALA A 65 5.93 -15.67 -39.32
CA ALA A 65 4.78 -15.11 -38.57
C ALA A 65 4.98 -15.12 -37.05
N ALA A 66 5.67 -16.14 -36.53
CA ALA A 66 6.01 -16.23 -35.11
C ALA A 66 6.90 -15.05 -34.65
N ILE A 67 7.78 -14.54 -35.52
CA ILE A 67 8.60 -13.36 -35.22
C ILE A 67 7.75 -12.10 -35.18
N GLY A 68 6.89 -11.87 -36.18
CA GLY A 68 6.00 -10.69 -36.18
C GLY A 68 5.07 -10.67 -34.97
N ALA A 69 4.53 -11.82 -34.57
CA ALA A 69 3.74 -11.96 -33.35
C ALA A 69 4.55 -11.56 -32.09
N THR A 70 5.80 -11.99 -31.99
CA THR A 70 6.69 -11.61 -30.89
C THR A 70 7.02 -10.11 -30.89
N MET A 71 7.25 -9.51 -32.07
CA MET A 71 7.46 -8.06 -32.20
C MET A 71 6.24 -7.28 -31.70
N VAL A 72 5.04 -7.69 -32.09
CA VAL A 72 3.78 -7.06 -31.68
C VAL A 72 3.58 -7.20 -30.17
N ARG A 73 3.74 -8.40 -29.59
CA ARG A 73 3.60 -8.62 -28.14
C ARG A 73 4.56 -7.76 -27.31
N GLY A 74 5.81 -7.63 -27.75
CA GLY A 74 6.80 -6.78 -27.07
C GLY A 74 6.35 -5.32 -27.03
N ALA A 75 5.95 -4.77 -28.17
CA ALA A 75 5.49 -3.39 -28.27
C ALA A 75 4.13 -3.16 -27.57
N GLU A 76 3.20 -4.11 -27.69
CA GLU A 76 1.90 -4.08 -27.02
C GLU A 76 2.05 -4.06 -25.50
N LEU A 77 2.96 -4.86 -24.92
CA LEU A 77 3.21 -4.84 -23.49
C LEU A 77 3.65 -3.45 -23.02
N ALA A 78 4.52 -2.77 -23.77
CA ALA A 78 4.93 -1.40 -23.44
C ALA A 78 3.75 -0.42 -23.48
N ALA A 79 2.87 -0.55 -24.48
CA ALA A 79 1.67 0.28 -24.60
C ALA A 79 0.63 -0.02 -23.51
N ASP A 80 0.42 -1.29 -23.18
CA ASP A 80 -0.49 -1.75 -22.12
C ASP A 80 -0.07 -1.20 -20.76
N LEU A 81 1.21 -1.30 -20.39
CA LEU A 81 1.71 -0.73 -19.13
C LEU A 81 1.55 0.80 -19.05
N VAL A 82 1.68 1.50 -20.18
CA VAL A 82 1.42 2.95 -20.26
C VAL A 82 -0.08 3.25 -20.16
N ASN A 83 -0.92 2.43 -20.75
CA ASN A 83 -2.38 2.59 -20.68
C ASN A 83 -2.92 2.30 -19.27
N GLU A 84 -2.38 1.29 -18.60
CA GLU A 84 -2.73 0.94 -17.20
C GLU A 84 -2.37 2.06 -16.23
N SER A 85 -1.35 2.86 -16.52
CA SER A 85 -0.99 4.07 -15.76
C SER A 85 -1.77 5.33 -16.15
N GLY A 86 -2.86 5.20 -16.93
CA GLY A 86 -3.72 6.32 -17.32
C GLY A 86 -3.38 6.94 -18.68
N GLY A 87 -2.52 6.27 -19.48
CA GLY A 87 -2.16 6.68 -20.83
C GLY A 87 -1.35 7.97 -20.86
N ILE A 88 -1.25 8.59 -22.02
CA ILE A 88 -0.53 9.86 -22.17
C ILE A 88 -1.57 10.98 -22.26
N ARG A 89 -1.70 11.78 -21.18
CA ARG A 89 -2.74 12.81 -21.03
C ARG A 89 -4.17 12.26 -21.27
N GLY A 90 -4.44 11.03 -20.81
CA GLY A 90 -5.74 10.37 -20.97
C GLY A 90 -6.02 9.79 -22.37
N ARG A 91 -5.07 9.88 -23.31
CA ARG A 91 -5.16 9.20 -24.62
C ARG A 91 -4.47 7.84 -24.55
N ALA A 92 -5.08 6.84 -25.17
CA ALA A 92 -4.49 5.50 -25.23
C ALA A 92 -3.27 5.49 -26.18
N VAL A 93 -2.27 4.66 -25.85
CA VAL A 93 -1.25 4.21 -26.81
C VAL A 93 -1.76 2.92 -27.44
N VAL A 94 -1.80 2.86 -28.77
CA VAL A 94 -2.26 1.68 -29.51
C VAL A 94 -1.16 1.19 -30.42
N VAL A 95 -0.87 -0.10 -30.34
CA VAL A 95 0.05 -0.78 -31.24
C VAL A 95 -0.74 -1.45 -32.36
N GLU A 96 -0.30 -1.25 -33.59
CA GLU A 96 -0.90 -1.86 -34.79
C GLU A 96 0.15 -2.70 -35.51
N GLY A 97 -0.09 -4.01 -35.62
CA GLY A 97 0.74 -4.91 -36.42
C GLY A 97 0.42 -4.79 -37.91
N ILE A 98 1.43 -4.51 -38.73
CA ILE A 98 1.33 -4.38 -40.18
C ILE A 98 2.19 -5.45 -40.84
N ASN A 99 1.57 -6.23 -41.73
CA ASN A 99 2.24 -7.29 -42.44
C ASN A 99 3.07 -6.73 -43.61
N ASP A 100 4.37 -7.01 -43.61
CA ASP A 100 5.26 -6.76 -44.76
C ASP A 100 5.68 -8.05 -45.48
N GLY A 101 5.11 -9.20 -45.10
CA GLY A 101 5.41 -10.52 -45.68
C GLY A 101 6.89 -10.93 -45.64
N ASN A 102 7.75 -10.17 -44.96
CA ASN A 102 9.20 -10.20 -45.08
C ASN A 102 9.72 -10.06 -46.54
N THR A 103 9.01 -9.31 -47.40
CA THR A 103 9.42 -9.08 -48.81
C THR A 103 9.71 -7.62 -49.10
N VAL A 104 10.59 -7.34 -50.08
CA VAL A 104 10.93 -5.96 -50.48
C VAL A 104 9.72 -5.22 -51.04
N ALA A 105 8.85 -5.90 -51.80
CA ALA A 105 7.70 -5.27 -52.43
C ALA A 105 6.67 -4.83 -51.39
N ASP A 106 6.30 -5.74 -50.49
CA ASP A 106 5.29 -5.50 -49.46
C ASP A 106 5.82 -4.52 -48.40
N ALA A 107 7.13 -4.55 -48.07
CA ALA A 107 7.75 -3.56 -47.18
C ALA A 107 7.67 -2.13 -47.73
N VAL A 108 7.91 -1.95 -49.05
CA VAL A 108 7.79 -0.64 -49.70
C VAL A 108 6.33 -0.16 -49.74
N GLU A 109 5.38 -1.07 -49.94
CA GLU A 109 3.94 -0.77 -49.89
C GLU A 109 3.52 -0.32 -48.48
N ALA A 110 3.85 -1.13 -47.46
CA ALA A 110 3.60 -0.80 -46.06
C ALA A 110 4.22 0.56 -45.66
N ALA A 111 5.46 0.82 -46.06
CA ALA A 111 6.14 2.08 -45.77
C ALA A 111 5.48 3.29 -46.43
N ARG A 112 4.99 3.16 -47.68
CA ARG A 112 4.26 4.23 -48.37
C ARG A 112 2.91 4.52 -47.72
N ASP A 113 2.19 3.47 -47.34
CA ASP A 113 0.91 3.60 -46.67
C ASP A 113 1.07 4.28 -45.31
N LEU A 114 2.07 3.88 -44.53
CA LEU A 114 2.41 4.49 -43.25
C LEU A 114 2.91 5.93 -43.37
N ALA A 115 3.71 6.22 -44.40
CA ALA A 115 4.15 7.58 -44.70
C ALA A 115 2.98 8.53 -45.02
N ALA A 116 1.93 8.02 -45.66
CA ALA A 116 0.72 8.80 -45.99
C ALA A 116 -0.25 8.96 -44.80
N ARG A 117 -0.13 8.13 -43.76
CA ARG A 117 -0.98 8.18 -42.56
C ARG A 117 -0.63 9.36 -41.67
N THR A 118 -1.66 9.97 -41.09
CA THR A 118 -1.55 11.12 -40.17
C THR A 118 -1.84 10.76 -38.71
N ASP A 119 -2.04 9.48 -38.42
CA ASP A 119 -2.31 8.96 -37.07
C ASP A 119 -1.14 8.16 -36.47
N VAL A 120 -0.14 7.77 -37.28
CA VAL A 120 1.02 6.98 -36.85
C VAL A 120 2.17 7.88 -36.40
N VAL A 121 2.59 7.73 -35.14
CA VAL A 121 3.63 8.56 -34.50
C VAL A 121 5.02 8.00 -34.75
N ALA A 122 5.18 6.69 -34.68
CA ALA A 122 6.46 6.01 -34.92
C ALA A 122 6.26 4.61 -35.50
N VAL A 123 7.28 4.12 -36.19
CA VAL A 123 7.34 2.78 -36.79
C VAL A 123 8.40 1.94 -36.07
N ILE A 124 8.05 0.72 -35.68
CA ILE A 124 8.93 -0.28 -35.07
C ILE A 124 9.07 -1.43 -36.07
N GLY A 125 10.28 -1.73 -36.50
CA GLY A 125 10.54 -2.66 -37.62
C GLY A 125 11.32 -1.96 -38.73
N HIS A 126 11.50 -2.52 -39.91
CA HIS A 126 11.07 -3.85 -40.38
C HIS A 126 11.93 -4.98 -39.80
N TRP A 127 11.58 -6.25 -40.07
CA TRP A 127 12.32 -7.42 -39.56
C TRP A 127 13.57 -7.80 -40.37
N SER A 128 13.50 -7.91 -41.70
CA SER A 128 14.71 -8.25 -42.48
C SER A 128 15.53 -7.02 -42.86
N PRO A 129 16.85 -7.18 -43.07
CA PRO A 129 17.68 -6.11 -43.63
C PRO A 129 17.20 -5.61 -44.99
N GLN A 130 16.66 -6.49 -45.85
CA GLN A 130 16.20 -6.07 -47.17
C GLN A 130 14.91 -5.26 -47.10
N ALA A 131 13.95 -5.67 -46.25
CA ALA A 131 12.74 -4.89 -46.00
C ALA A 131 13.09 -3.53 -45.36
N THR A 132 13.95 -3.54 -44.35
CA THR A 132 14.44 -2.34 -43.66
C THR A 132 15.09 -1.37 -44.63
N ALA A 133 16.10 -1.79 -45.39
CA ALA A 133 16.81 -0.93 -46.34
C ALA A 133 15.91 -0.38 -47.47
N ALA A 134 14.82 -1.07 -47.81
CA ALA A 134 13.86 -0.59 -48.80
C ALA A 134 12.86 0.44 -48.24
N ALA A 135 12.55 0.36 -46.94
CA ALA A 135 11.59 1.22 -46.25
C ALA A 135 12.22 2.50 -45.69
N GLU A 136 13.48 2.44 -45.22
CA GLU A 136 14.25 3.57 -44.68
C GLU A 136 14.11 4.88 -45.46
N PRO A 137 14.41 4.94 -46.79
CA PRO A 137 14.36 6.22 -47.52
C PRO A 137 12.94 6.78 -47.65
N ILE A 138 11.90 5.95 -47.49
CA ILE A 138 10.51 6.38 -47.55
C ILE A 138 10.13 7.08 -46.25
N TYR A 139 10.50 6.51 -45.11
CA TYR A 139 10.26 7.11 -43.79
C TYR A 139 11.08 8.39 -43.58
N GLU A 140 12.36 8.41 -43.99
CA GLU A 140 13.20 9.62 -43.95
C GLU A 140 12.57 10.76 -44.78
N ALA A 141 12.11 10.47 -46.00
CA ALA A 141 11.48 11.47 -46.87
C ALA A 141 10.13 11.98 -46.32
N ALA A 142 9.40 11.12 -45.58
CA ALA A 142 8.11 11.44 -45.00
C ALA A 142 8.18 12.04 -43.58
N GLY A 143 9.38 12.08 -42.97
CA GLY A 143 9.57 12.53 -41.60
C GLY A 143 8.90 11.63 -40.57
N VAL A 144 8.96 10.30 -40.75
CA VAL A 144 8.42 9.31 -39.82
C VAL A 144 9.58 8.64 -39.06
N PRO A 145 9.63 8.71 -37.73
CA PRO A 145 10.68 8.06 -36.97
C PRO A 145 10.49 6.53 -37.04
N MET A 146 11.54 5.83 -37.45
CA MET A 146 11.61 4.38 -37.51
C MET A 146 12.65 3.87 -36.50
N ILE A 147 12.25 2.95 -35.64
CA ILE A 147 13.12 2.24 -34.71
C ILE A 147 13.24 0.79 -35.19
N SER A 148 14.37 0.47 -35.80
CA SER A 148 14.68 -0.87 -36.31
C SER A 148 15.16 -1.77 -35.18
N THR A 149 14.42 -2.87 -34.96
CA THR A 149 14.69 -3.86 -33.91
C THR A 149 15.44 -5.10 -34.40
N ALA A 150 15.83 -5.12 -35.68
CA ALA A 150 16.55 -6.23 -36.29
C ALA A 150 17.97 -5.83 -36.73
N PRO A 151 18.90 -6.79 -36.82
CA PRO A 151 20.19 -6.55 -37.47
C PRO A 151 19.99 -6.03 -38.89
N THR A 152 20.84 -5.11 -39.37
CA THR A 152 20.82 -4.59 -40.76
C THR A 152 22.14 -4.87 -41.48
N THR A 153 22.18 -4.70 -42.82
CA THR A 153 23.37 -4.97 -43.68
C THR A 153 23.92 -3.72 -44.39
N ALA A 154 23.14 -2.64 -44.42
CA ALA A 154 23.50 -1.35 -44.98
C ALA A 154 22.83 -0.26 -44.13
N ARG A 155 23.46 0.92 -44.02
CA ARG A 155 22.97 2.05 -43.23
C ARG A 155 23.00 3.33 -44.07
N SER A 156 22.03 4.21 -43.84
CA SER A 156 22.04 5.58 -44.35
C SER A 156 23.20 6.37 -43.73
N ASP A 157 23.89 7.18 -44.54
CA ASP A 157 24.94 8.13 -44.10
C ASP A 157 24.33 9.51 -43.73
N ALA A 158 23.04 9.56 -43.39
CA ALA A 158 22.34 10.79 -43.04
C ALA A 158 23.00 11.53 -41.86
N ALA A 159 23.04 12.86 -41.94
CA ALA A 159 23.52 13.70 -40.85
C ALA A 159 22.53 13.67 -39.67
N SER A 160 23.04 13.85 -38.44
CA SER A 160 22.26 13.70 -37.19
C SER A 160 21.03 14.60 -37.08
N ASP A 161 21.00 15.74 -37.78
CA ASP A 161 19.89 16.69 -37.85
C ASP A 161 18.78 16.28 -38.84
N THR A 162 19.05 15.29 -39.71
CA THR A 162 18.12 14.74 -40.72
C THR A 162 17.78 13.27 -40.49
N GLN A 163 18.21 12.73 -39.35
CA GLN A 163 18.10 11.33 -38.99
C GLN A 163 16.68 10.98 -38.52
N TRP A 164 16.03 10.05 -39.23
CA TRP A 164 14.72 9.50 -38.85
C TRP A 164 14.74 8.01 -38.53
N VAL A 165 15.85 7.33 -38.84
CA VAL A 165 16.00 5.88 -38.63
C VAL A 165 17.01 5.63 -37.52
N PHE A 166 16.62 4.81 -36.53
CA PHE A 166 17.43 4.44 -35.38
C PHE A 166 17.48 2.92 -35.27
N HIS A 167 18.69 2.35 -35.23
CA HIS A 167 18.88 0.90 -35.13
C HIS A 167 19.26 0.52 -33.71
N THR A 168 18.48 -0.34 -33.06
CA THR A 168 18.77 -0.78 -31.70
C THR A 168 19.71 -1.98 -31.65
N VAL A 169 19.84 -2.73 -32.76
CA VAL A 169 20.69 -3.93 -32.87
C VAL A 169 21.91 -3.66 -33.74
N TYR A 170 22.98 -4.43 -33.53
CA TYR A 170 24.20 -4.39 -34.33
C TYR A 170 24.00 -4.85 -35.79
N ASP A 171 24.99 -4.61 -36.65
CA ASP A 171 24.97 -5.00 -38.07
C ASP A 171 25.31 -6.49 -38.27
N GLU A 172 24.71 -7.14 -39.28
CA GLU A 172 24.86 -8.57 -39.54
C GLU A 172 26.26 -8.98 -40.02
N LEU A 173 26.91 -8.13 -40.82
CA LEU A 173 28.27 -8.40 -41.27
C LEU A 173 29.24 -8.36 -40.08
N SER A 174 29.04 -7.39 -39.19
CA SER A 174 29.77 -7.24 -37.94
C SER A 174 29.52 -8.45 -37.04
N GLN A 175 28.28 -8.90 -36.88
CA GLN A 175 27.93 -10.11 -36.13
C GLN A 175 28.59 -11.37 -36.71
N THR A 176 28.58 -11.52 -38.04
CA THR A 176 29.16 -12.69 -38.73
C THR A 176 30.68 -12.75 -38.55
N ARG A 177 31.35 -11.60 -38.72
CA ARG A 177 32.80 -11.47 -38.46
C ARG A 177 33.12 -11.69 -36.98
N PHE A 178 32.27 -11.22 -36.08
CA PHE A 178 32.41 -11.46 -34.64
C PHE A 178 32.36 -12.95 -34.33
N LEU A 179 31.35 -13.68 -34.84
CA LEU A 179 31.22 -15.12 -34.64
C LEU A 179 32.42 -15.90 -35.19
N ALA A 180 32.91 -15.55 -36.39
CA ALA A 180 34.08 -16.18 -36.98
C ALA A 180 35.33 -16.00 -36.11
N ASN A 181 35.55 -14.79 -35.59
CA ASN A 181 36.64 -14.50 -34.65
C ASN A 181 36.48 -15.24 -33.32
N TYR A 182 35.27 -15.29 -32.78
CA TYR A 182 34.97 -15.98 -31.52
C TYR A 182 35.25 -17.49 -31.64
N LEU A 183 34.77 -18.13 -32.71
CA LEU A 183 34.96 -19.56 -32.94
C LEU A 183 36.43 -19.95 -33.07
N ARG A 184 37.26 -19.10 -33.71
CA ARG A 184 38.70 -19.33 -33.80
C ARG A 184 39.43 -19.00 -32.49
N ASN A 185 39.26 -17.80 -31.98
CA ASN A 185 40.14 -17.24 -30.94
C ASN A 185 39.67 -17.55 -29.51
N VAL A 186 38.40 -17.90 -29.32
CA VAL A 186 37.82 -18.22 -28.01
C VAL A 186 37.55 -19.72 -27.88
N ILE A 187 36.80 -20.31 -28.82
CA ILE A 187 36.50 -21.76 -28.81
C ILE A 187 37.73 -22.56 -29.24
N GLY A 188 38.58 -22.02 -30.12
CA GLY A 188 39.81 -22.68 -30.55
C GLY A 188 39.65 -23.58 -31.78
N GLN A 189 38.52 -23.51 -32.49
CA GLN A 189 38.31 -24.34 -33.67
C GLN A 189 39.21 -23.90 -34.83
N GLU A 190 39.72 -24.88 -35.58
CA GLU A 190 40.62 -24.63 -36.73
C GLU A 190 39.95 -24.87 -38.08
N THR A 191 38.89 -25.68 -38.09
CA THR A 191 38.19 -26.09 -39.30
C THR A 191 36.70 -25.96 -39.11
N VAL A 192 36.03 -25.36 -40.09
CA VAL A 192 34.58 -25.12 -40.07
C VAL A 192 34.00 -25.48 -41.44
N SER A 193 32.73 -25.86 -41.49
CA SER A 193 31.96 -25.89 -42.71
C SER A 193 30.77 -24.94 -42.64
N ILE A 194 30.33 -24.43 -43.78
CA ILE A 194 29.28 -23.41 -43.87
C ILE A 194 28.07 -23.98 -44.59
N ILE A 195 26.90 -23.80 -44.00
CA ILE A 195 25.59 -24.00 -44.63
C ILE A 195 24.92 -22.64 -44.73
N HIS A 196 24.60 -22.20 -45.94
CA HIS A 196 24.05 -20.87 -46.20
C HIS A 196 22.87 -20.90 -47.17
N GLU A 197 22.09 -19.83 -47.17
CA GLU A 197 21.00 -19.64 -48.12
C GLU A 197 21.57 -19.40 -49.53
N ASP A 198 20.91 -19.93 -50.57
CA ASP A 198 21.26 -19.66 -51.96
C ASP A 198 20.72 -18.29 -52.44
N THR A 199 21.03 -17.25 -51.66
CA THR A 199 20.66 -15.86 -51.91
C THR A 199 21.91 -14.99 -51.98
N ALA A 200 21.79 -13.78 -52.56
CA ALA A 200 22.90 -12.83 -52.57
C ALA A 200 23.38 -12.48 -51.15
N ARG A 201 22.43 -12.31 -50.21
CA ARG A 201 22.68 -12.13 -48.79
C ARG A 201 23.42 -13.33 -48.17
N GLY A 202 22.92 -14.55 -48.36
CA GLY A 202 23.53 -15.74 -47.78
C GLY A 202 24.98 -15.96 -48.24
N ARG A 203 25.24 -15.73 -49.53
CA ARG A 203 26.61 -15.77 -50.08
C ARG A 203 27.50 -14.68 -49.49
N MET A 204 27.01 -13.45 -49.35
CA MET A 204 27.77 -12.35 -48.74
C MET A 204 28.20 -12.67 -47.30
N LEU A 205 27.30 -13.22 -46.47
CA LEU A 205 27.62 -13.60 -45.10
C LEU A 205 28.59 -14.79 -45.05
N ALA A 206 28.40 -15.81 -45.89
CA ALA A 206 29.31 -16.94 -45.99
C ALA A 206 30.73 -16.53 -46.41
N GLU A 207 30.85 -15.62 -47.38
CA GLU A 207 32.13 -15.04 -47.82
C GLU A 207 32.77 -14.18 -46.71
N ALA A 208 31.98 -13.36 -46.00
CA ALA A 208 32.48 -12.57 -44.88
C ALA A 208 33.01 -13.45 -43.73
N PHE A 209 32.33 -14.56 -43.45
CA PHE A 209 32.77 -15.56 -42.48
C PHE A 209 34.09 -16.20 -42.94
N ASP A 210 34.14 -16.75 -44.16
CA ASP A 210 35.32 -17.41 -44.72
C ASP A 210 36.53 -16.48 -44.78
N ALA A 211 36.35 -15.26 -45.28
CA ALA A 211 37.40 -14.26 -45.36
C ALA A 211 37.96 -13.88 -43.99
N THR A 212 37.10 -13.81 -42.97
CA THR A 212 37.53 -13.51 -41.58
C THR A 212 38.26 -14.69 -40.97
N TYR A 213 37.74 -15.89 -41.17
CA TYR A 213 38.30 -17.12 -40.62
C TYR A 213 39.70 -17.38 -41.19
N ARG A 214 39.87 -17.32 -42.53
CA ARG A 214 41.15 -17.57 -43.21
C ARG A 214 42.30 -16.67 -42.79
N ARG A 215 42.04 -15.49 -42.20
CA ARG A 215 43.08 -14.59 -41.68
C ARG A 215 43.98 -15.26 -40.63
N PHE A 216 43.46 -16.27 -39.94
CA PHE A 216 44.16 -16.99 -38.89
C PHE A 216 44.85 -18.28 -39.37
N GLY A 217 45.01 -18.45 -40.70
CA GLY A 217 45.59 -19.66 -41.29
C GLY A 217 44.67 -20.90 -41.20
N THR A 218 43.40 -20.71 -40.88
CA THR A 218 42.38 -21.76 -40.79
C THR A 218 41.72 -22.03 -42.13
N LYS A 219 40.95 -23.12 -42.20
CA LYS A 219 40.33 -23.58 -43.44
C LYS A 219 38.84 -23.83 -43.27
N VAL A 220 38.03 -23.20 -44.13
CA VAL A 220 36.65 -23.65 -44.36
C VAL A 220 36.68 -24.87 -45.27
N LEU A 221 36.14 -25.99 -44.80
CA LEU A 221 36.26 -27.30 -45.46
C LEU A 221 35.22 -27.50 -46.55
N ASN A 222 33.97 -27.13 -46.26
CA ASN A 222 32.85 -27.35 -47.16
C ASN A 222 31.90 -26.16 -47.15
N PHE A 223 31.25 -25.95 -48.29
CA PHE A 223 30.14 -25.04 -48.47
C PHE A 223 28.94 -25.83 -48.98
N TRP A 224 27.82 -25.70 -48.30
CA TRP A 224 26.54 -26.21 -48.77
C TRP A 224 25.53 -25.08 -48.83
N SER A 225 24.72 -25.08 -49.88
CA SER A 225 23.60 -24.15 -50.02
C SER A 225 22.26 -24.87 -49.96
N TYR A 226 21.22 -24.10 -49.61
CA TYR A 226 19.82 -24.51 -49.65
C TYR A 226 18.94 -23.38 -50.18
N ASN A 227 17.77 -23.72 -50.74
CA ASN A 227 16.78 -22.74 -51.15
C ASN A 227 15.93 -22.32 -49.93
N PRO A 228 15.98 -21.06 -49.47
CA PRO A 228 15.26 -20.63 -48.27
C PRO A 228 13.73 -20.56 -48.47
N ASN A 229 13.25 -20.55 -49.72
CA ASN A 229 11.83 -20.43 -50.05
C ASN A 229 11.08 -21.76 -50.10
N ASP A 230 11.77 -22.90 -49.97
CA ASP A 230 11.19 -24.25 -50.01
C ASP A 230 11.41 -24.98 -48.69
N LEU A 231 10.63 -24.60 -47.67
CA LEU A 231 10.70 -25.19 -46.32
C LEU A 231 10.45 -26.71 -46.30
N GLY A 232 9.63 -27.20 -47.22
CA GLY A 232 9.29 -28.62 -47.32
C GLY A 232 10.50 -29.46 -47.73
N ALA A 233 11.33 -28.95 -48.66
CA ALA A 233 12.54 -29.62 -49.11
C ALA A 233 13.74 -29.47 -48.17
N LEU A 234 13.70 -28.59 -47.15
CA LEU A 234 14.84 -28.35 -46.27
C LEU A 234 15.25 -29.57 -45.44
N SER A 235 14.29 -30.35 -44.94
CA SER A 235 14.59 -31.55 -44.15
C SER A 235 15.29 -32.62 -44.99
N ASP A 236 14.86 -32.81 -46.24
CA ASP A 236 15.50 -33.72 -47.19
C ASP A 236 16.90 -33.22 -47.55
N ARG A 237 17.05 -31.91 -47.77
CA ARG A 237 18.34 -31.28 -48.05
C ARG A 237 19.31 -31.44 -46.87
N ALA A 238 18.84 -31.23 -45.64
CA ALA A 238 19.63 -31.42 -44.43
C ALA A 238 20.08 -32.87 -44.26
N THR A 239 19.19 -33.83 -44.57
CA THR A 239 19.52 -35.27 -44.55
C THR A 239 20.58 -35.63 -45.58
N ALA A 240 20.49 -35.07 -46.80
CA ALA A 240 21.50 -35.24 -47.83
C ALA A 240 22.85 -34.65 -47.41
N ILE A 241 22.87 -33.44 -46.85
CA ILE A 241 24.09 -32.81 -46.31
C ILE A 241 24.68 -33.68 -45.19
N ALA A 242 23.86 -34.19 -44.27
CA ALA A 242 24.30 -35.07 -43.20
C ALA A 242 24.94 -36.36 -43.73
N GLN A 243 24.39 -36.95 -44.80
CA GLN A 243 25.00 -38.10 -45.47
C GLN A 243 26.35 -37.75 -46.09
N GLU A 244 26.44 -36.63 -46.84
CA GLU A 244 27.72 -36.16 -47.40
C GLU A 244 28.77 -35.90 -46.31
N MET A 245 28.36 -35.38 -45.15
CA MET A 245 29.25 -35.13 -44.01
C MET A 245 29.82 -36.43 -43.45
N ARG A 246 28.99 -37.48 -43.31
CA ARG A 246 29.45 -38.81 -42.85
C ARG A 246 30.47 -39.41 -43.81
N ASP A 247 30.30 -39.19 -45.11
CA ASP A 247 31.20 -39.72 -46.14
C ASP A 247 32.57 -39.00 -46.16
N LYS A 248 32.60 -37.70 -45.83
CA LYS A 248 33.81 -36.84 -45.92
C LYS A 248 34.80 -36.95 -44.75
N LYS A 249 34.46 -37.66 -43.65
CA LYS A 249 35.26 -37.89 -42.41
C LYS A 249 35.73 -36.67 -41.61
N LEU A 250 36.01 -35.51 -42.22
CA LEU A 250 36.37 -34.26 -41.55
C LEU A 250 35.50 -33.10 -42.06
N THR A 251 34.68 -32.55 -41.18
CA THR A 251 33.75 -31.45 -41.49
C THR A 251 33.90 -30.25 -40.56
N GLY A 252 34.59 -30.38 -39.43
CA GLY A 252 34.72 -29.31 -38.44
C GLY A 252 33.38 -28.92 -37.81
N ASP A 253 33.35 -27.82 -37.07
CA ASP A 253 32.09 -27.24 -36.60
C ASP A 253 31.32 -26.61 -37.76
N ILE A 254 30.00 -26.47 -37.62
CA ILE A 254 29.10 -26.12 -38.71
C ILE A 254 28.50 -24.74 -38.42
N PHE A 255 28.81 -23.77 -39.27
CA PHE A 255 28.11 -22.49 -39.29
C PHE A 255 26.83 -22.63 -40.11
N VAL A 256 25.67 -22.50 -39.46
CA VAL A 256 24.36 -22.52 -40.09
C VAL A 256 23.83 -21.10 -40.18
N GLN A 257 23.63 -20.63 -41.42
CA GLN A 257 23.06 -19.32 -41.73
C GLN A 257 21.64 -19.49 -42.25
N GLY A 258 20.71 -18.64 -41.78
CA GLY A 258 19.29 -18.66 -42.17
C GLY A 258 18.39 -17.85 -41.24
N GLY A 259 17.12 -17.72 -41.63
CA GLY A 259 16.05 -17.33 -40.70
C GLY A 259 15.78 -18.41 -39.65
N ALA A 260 15.00 -18.07 -38.63
CA ALA A 260 14.66 -18.99 -37.54
C ALA A 260 14.06 -20.33 -38.04
N PRO A 261 13.05 -20.35 -38.94
CA PRO A 261 12.44 -21.61 -39.35
C PRO A 261 13.34 -22.44 -40.28
N GLN A 262 14.11 -21.77 -41.16
CA GLN A 262 15.04 -22.45 -42.06
C GLN A 262 16.18 -23.10 -41.27
N ALA A 263 16.78 -22.36 -40.32
CA ALA A 263 17.84 -22.87 -39.48
C ALA A 263 17.36 -24.04 -38.60
N ALA A 264 16.16 -23.97 -38.02
CA ALA A 264 15.56 -25.05 -37.23
C ALA A 264 15.47 -26.35 -38.04
N ARG A 265 14.93 -26.31 -39.27
CA ARG A 265 14.80 -27.48 -40.15
C ARG A 265 16.17 -28.07 -40.53
N ILE A 266 17.14 -27.22 -40.86
CA ILE A 266 18.50 -27.65 -41.17
C ILE A 266 19.15 -28.34 -39.95
N VAL A 267 19.12 -27.69 -38.79
CA VAL A 267 19.73 -28.22 -37.56
C VAL A 267 19.07 -29.54 -37.14
N THR A 268 17.74 -29.60 -37.14
CA THR A 268 16.99 -30.83 -36.83
C THR A 268 17.37 -31.97 -37.78
N GLY A 269 17.40 -31.72 -39.10
CA GLY A 269 17.79 -32.73 -40.08
C GLY A 269 19.26 -33.20 -39.94
N LEU A 270 20.18 -32.29 -39.59
CA LEU A 270 21.57 -32.66 -39.30
C LEU A 270 21.66 -33.57 -38.06
N ARG A 271 20.98 -33.21 -36.97
CA ARG A 271 20.97 -33.98 -35.71
C ARG A 271 20.30 -35.35 -35.88
N GLN A 272 19.16 -35.42 -36.57
CA GLN A 272 18.52 -36.68 -36.95
C GLN A 272 19.40 -37.54 -37.87
N GLY A 273 20.17 -36.89 -38.74
CA GLY A 273 21.26 -37.48 -39.51
C GLY A 273 22.49 -37.88 -38.68
N ARG A 274 22.41 -37.89 -37.34
CA ARG A 274 23.50 -38.26 -36.43
C ARG A 274 24.77 -37.40 -36.60
N VAL A 275 24.64 -36.17 -37.07
CA VAL A 275 25.75 -35.19 -37.09
C VAL A 275 25.91 -34.63 -35.68
N ARG A 276 27.03 -34.96 -35.03
CA ARG A 276 27.34 -34.56 -33.65
C ARG A 276 28.32 -33.38 -33.54
N ASN A 277 28.75 -32.82 -34.67
CA ASN A 277 29.61 -31.64 -34.73
C ASN A 277 29.00 -30.45 -33.98
N GLY A 278 29.85 -29.53 -33.49
CA GLY A 278 29.40 -28.26 -32.94
C GLY A 278 28.65 -27.48 -34.01
N ILE A 279 27.55 -26.84 -33.62
CA ILE A 279 26.75 -25.99 -34.52
C ILE A 279 26.83 -24.58 -33.96
N VAL A 280 27.09 -23.63 -34.86
CA VAL A 280 27.09 -22.21 -34.54
C VAL A 280 26.11 -21.45 -35.44
N GLY A 281 25.46 -20.45 -34.89
CA GLY A 281 24.41 -19.69 -35.56
C GLY A 281 24.44 -18.19 -35.24
N LEU A 282 23.64 -17.43 -35.99
CA LEU A 282 23.42 -16.00 -35.74
C LEU A 282 22.19 -15.77 -34.83
N SER A 283 21.88 -14.50 -34.53
CA SER A 283 20.77 -14.10 -33.64
C SER A 283 19.38 -14.60 -34.04
N ASN A 284 19.17 -14.96 -35.30
CA ASN A 284 17.92 -15.57 -35.75
C ASN A 284 17.66 -16.95 -35.10
N MET A 285 18.73 -17.66 -34.74
CA MET A 285 18.65 -18.92 -33.98
C MET A 285 18.53 -18.68 -32.46
N ALA A 286 18.58 -17.42 -32.01
CA ALA A 286 18.41 -17.03 -30.62
C ALA A 286 17.00 -16.53 -30.30
N THR A 287 16.00 -17.00 -31.04
CA THR A 287 14.59 -16.57 -30.92
C THR A 287 13.71 -17.71 -30.43
N GLY A 288 12.57 -17.37 -29.81
CA GLY A 288 11.55 -18.34 -29.44
C GLY A 288 10.95 -19.06 -30.66
N ALA A 289 10.94 -18.40 -31.82
CA ALA A 289 10.52 -18.97 -33.10
C ALA A 289 11.42 -20.14 -33.54
N PHE A 290 12.74 -20.06 -33.31
CA PHE A 290 13.66 -21.16 -33.63
C PHE A 290 13.37 -22.41 -32.80
N VAL A 291 13.24 -22.26 -31.47
CA VAL A 291 12.97 -23.38 -30.56
C VAL A 291 11.58 -23.98 -30.83
N SER A 292 10.59 -23.12 -31.07
CA SER A 292 9.23 -23.53 -31.39
C SER A 292 9.15 -24.30 -32.71
N GLU A 293 9.90 -23.89 -33.74
CA GLU A 293 9.98 -24.63 -34.99
C GLU A 293 10.73 -25.96 -34.83
N VAL A 294 11.79 -26.01 -34.04
CA VAL A 294 12.43 -27.30 -33.71
C VAL A 294 11.41 -28.24 -33.07
N GLN A 295 10.67 -27.76 -32.08
CA GLN A 295 9.65 -28.56 -31.39
C GLN A 295 8.50 -29.00 -32.32
N SER A 296 8.12 -28.18 -33.31
CA SER A 296 7.03 -28.48 -34.25
C SER A 296 7.36 -29.62 -35.22
N ILE A 297 8.65 -29.88 -35.45
CA ILE A 297 9.15 -30.90 -36.39
C ILE A 297 9.43 -32.23 -35.68
N LEU A 298 9.65 -32.20 -34.37
CA LEU A 298 9.96 -33.39 -33.58
C LEU A 298 8.71 -34.26 -33.35
N PRO A 299 8.87 -35.59 -33.21
CA PRO A 299 7.79 -36.48 -32.79
C PRO A 299 7.20 -36.06 -31.45
N GLU A 300 5.91 -36.37 -31.25
CA GLU A 300 5.21 -36.09 -29.99
C GLU A 300 5.93 -36.75 -28.80
N GLY A 301 6.27 -35.93 -27.79
CA GLY A 301 7.00 -36.35 -26.59
C GLY A 301 8.53 -36.21 -26.66
N GLU A 302 9.13 -35.89 -27.81
CA GLU A 302 10.57 -35.58 -27.89
C GLU A 302 10.81 -34.08 -27.64
N PRO A 303 11.62 -33.69 -26.62
CA PRO A 303 11.86 -32.29 -26.31
C PRO A 303 12.87 -31.66 -27.29
N ALA A 304 12.66 -30.38 -27.63
CA ALA A 304 13.59 -29.59 -28.45
C ALA A 304 15.05 -29.62 -27.96
N ALA A 305 15.27 -29.90 -26.67
CA ALA A 305 16.57 -30.12 -26.05
C ALA A 305 17.43 -31.18 -26.76
N SER A 306 16.83 -32.22 -27.36
CA SER A 306 17.56 -33.28 -28.07
C SER A 306 18.31 -32.76 -29.32
N ILE A 307 17.84 -31.62 -29.85
CA ILE A 307 18.37 -30.98 -31.06
C ILE A 307 19.21 -29.75 -30.72
N THR A 308 18.73 -28.92 -29.80
CA THR A 308 19.25 -27.57 -29.51
C THR A 308 20.48 -27.57 -28.61
N ASN A 309 20.66 -28.60 -27.78
CA ASN A 309 21.76 -28.67 -26.82
C ASN A 309 23.15 -28.54 -27.50
N GLY A 310 24.01 -27.68 -26.93
CA GLY A 310 25.37 -27.43 -27.38
C GLY A 310 25.52 -26.50 -28.58
N ILE A 311 24.44 -25.83 -29.03
CA ILE A 311 24.50 -24.84 -30.10
C ILE A 311 24.98 -23.50 -29.55
N PHE A 312 26.01 -22.91 -30.17
CA PHE A 312 26.43 -21.53 -29.88
C PHE A 312 25.74 -20.55 -30.82
N VAL A 313 25.20 -19.47 -30.30
CA VAL A 313 24.54 -18.44 -31.10
C VAL A 313 24.97 -17.07 -30.65
N THR A 314 25.16 -16.15 -31.59
CA THR A 314 25.23 -14.73 -31.24
C THR A 314 23.84 -14.25 -30.83
N THR A 315 23.73 -13.40 -29.83
CA THR A 315 22.46 -12.80 -29.40
C THR A 315 22.68 -11.36 -28.92
N PRO A 316 21.70 -10.44 -29.07
CA PRO A 316 21.81 -9.09 -28.54
C PRO A 316 21.41 -8.99 -27.05
N LEU A 317 20.76 -10.01 -26.49
CA LEU A 317 20.36 -10.07 -25.09
C LEU A 317 20.39 -11.52 -24.57
N LEU A 318 20.84 -11.68 -23.33
CA LEU A 318 20.79 -12.91 -22.55
C LEU A 318 20.11 -12.62 -21.20
N PHE A 319 19.08 -13.39 -20.86
CA PHE A 319 18.31 -13.18 -19.63
C PHE A 319 19.04 -13.62 -18.34
N ASP A 320 20.13 -14.39 -18.44
CA ASP A 320 21.00 -14.64 -17.29
C ASP A 320 21.96 -13.47 -16.99
N THR A 321 22.05 -12.52 -17.92
CA THR A 321 22.70 -11.21 -17.75
C THR A 321 21.69 -10.08 -17.54
N ALA A 322 20.42 -10.43 -17.30
CA ALA A 322 19.33 -9.48 -17.19
C ALA A 322 19.56 -8.54 -16.00
N THR A 323 19.47 -7.25 -16.29
CA THR A 323 19.30 -6.21 -15.27
C THR A 323 17.94 -6.37 -14.59
N GLU A 324 17.75 -5.64 -13.50
CA GLU A 324 16.47 -5.57 -12.79
C GLU A 324 15.32 -5.18 -13.73
N VAL A 325 15.55 -4.21 -14.63
CA VAL A 325 14.58 -3.78 -15.64
C VAL A 325 14.20 -4.93 -16.58
N ALA A 326 15.16 -5.75 -16.98
CA ALA A 326 14.93 -6.89 -17.85
C ALA A 326 14.20 -8.05 -17.15
N GLN A 327 14.46 -8.26 -15.86
CA GLN A 327 13.70 -9.25 -15.07
C GLN A 327 12.25 -8.83 -14.90
N ASN A 328 12.00 -7.54 -14.65
CA ASN A 328 10.64 -7.00 -14.55
C ASN A 328 9.86 -7.19 -15.85
N PHE A 329 10.46 -6.81 -16.98
CA PHE A 329 9.89 -7.08 -18.30
C PHE A 329 9.61 -8.57 -18.53
N ARG A 330 10.54 -9.46 -18.13
CA ARG A 330 10.36 -10.91 -18.24
C ARG A 330 9.15 -11.39 -17.44
N THR A 331 9.00 -10.92 -16.20
CA THR A 331 7.87 -11.26 -15.32
C THR A 331 6.55 -10.74 -15.89
N ASP A 332 6.49 -9.47 -16.30
CA ASP A 332 5.28 -8.86 -16.86
C ASP A 332 4.85 -9.54 -18.16
N HIS A 333 5.82 -9.88 -19.03
CA HIS A 333 5.56 -10.62 -20.27
C HIS A 333 5.05 -12.04 -19.99
N LEU A 334 5.63 -12.74 -19.01
CA LEU A 334 5.16 -14.06 -18.59
C LEU A 334 3.75 -14.01 -18.02
N ALA A 335 3.44 -13.03 -17.17
CA ALA A 335 2.11 -12.84 -16.60
C ALA A 335 1.06 -12.53 -17.68
N ARG A 336 1.43 -11.72 -18.69
CA ARG A 336 0.51 -11.30 -19.75
C ARG A 336 0.28 -12.36 -20.82
N TYR A 337 1.33 -13.04 -21.28
CA TYR A 337 1.29 -13.91 -22.45
C TYR A 337 1.58 -15.40 -22.14
N GLY A 338 1.88 -15.75 -20.89
CA GLY A 338 2.16 -17.14 -20.47
C GLY A 338 3.46 -17.74 -21.01
N THR A 339 4.26 -16.95 -21.75
CA THR A 339 5.48 -17.39 -22.44
C THR A 339 6.64 -16.48 -22.08
N ALA A 340 7.84 -17.06 -21.91
CA ALA A 340 9.04 -16.29 -21.65
C ALA A 340 9.38 -15.44 -22.90
N PRO A 341 9.71 -14.16 -22.74
CA PRO A 341 10.12 -13.35 -23.87
C PRO A 341 11.49 -13.79 -24.40
N ASP A 342 11.72 -13.55 -25.69
CA ASP A 342 13.05 -13.58 -26.29
C ASP A 342 13.59 -12.15 -26.49
N TRP A 343 14.75 -12.02 -27.13
CA TRP A 343 15.32 -10.71 -27.40
C TRP A 343 14.49 -9.89 -28.41
N VAL A 344 13.70 -10.52 -29.30
CA VAL A 344 12.86 -9.78 -30.26
C VAL A 344 11.75 -9.05 -29.51
N ALA A 345 11.10 -9.73 -28.56
CA ALA A 345 10.10 -9.11 -27.70
C ALA A 345 10.70 -7.95 -26.89
N ALA A 346 11.87 -8.17 -26.27
CA ALA A 346 12.56 -7.16 -25.47
C ALA A 346 12.92 -5.91 -26.28
N PHE A 347 13.44 -6.07 -27.50
CA PHE A 347 13.83 -4.94 -28.33
C PHE A 347 12.64 -4.21 -28.94
N SER A 348 11.53 -4.90 -29.24
CA SER A 348 10.28 -4.25 -29.63
C SER A 348 9.61 -3.51 -28.46
N TYR A 349 9.70 -4.06 -27.25
CA TYR A 349 9.30 -3.37 -26.03
C TYR A 349 10.12 -2.09 -25.83
N ASP A 350 11.45 -2.18 -25.91
CA ASP A 350 12.36 -1.04 -25.77
C ASP A 350 12.09 0.03 -26.85
N ALA A 351 11.85 -0.39 -28.10
CA ALA A 351 11.51 0.53 -29.18
C ALA A 351 10.19 1.26 -28.93
N ALA A 352 9.14 0.55 -28.52
CA ALA A 352 7.86 1.16 -28.16
C ALA A 352 8.00 2.09 -26.95
N ARG A 353 8.77 1.68 -25.94
CA ARG A 353 9.03 2.46 -24.74
C ARG A 353 9.77 3.76 -25.06
N MET A 354 10.85 3.69 -25.85
CA MET A 354 11.57 4.90 -26.28
C MET A 354 10.71 5.84 -27.14
N ALA A 355 9.83 5.29 -27.99
CA ALA A 355 8.88 6.11 -28.75
C ALA A 355 7.89 6.82 -27.82
N VAL A 356 7.33 6.10 -26.85
CA VAL A 356 6.42 6.68 -25.83
C VAL A 356 7.13 7.72 -24.97
N ASP A 357 8.35 7.44 -24.50
CA ASP A 357 9.12 8.37 -23.67
C ASP A 357 9.51 9.62 -24.46
N GLY A 358 9.77 9.51 -25.77
CA GLY A 358 9.93 10.66 -26.66
C GLY A 358 8.67 11.51 -26.80
N ILE A 359 7.49 10.89 -26.86
CA ILE A 359 6.21 11.62 -26.81
C ILE A 359 6.09 12.34 -25.46
N ILE A 360 6.28 11.61 -24.36
CA ILE A 360 6.15 12.14 -22.99
C ILE A 360 7.13 13.28 -22.70
N ALA A 361 8.36 13.22 -23.22
CA ALA A 361 9.36 14.26 -23.02
C ALA A 361 8.95 15.61 -23.63
N ASP A 362 8.15 15.58 -24.71
CA ASP A 362 7.64 16.79 -25.38
C ASP A 362 6.34 17.29 -24.74
N ILE A 363 5.35 16.40 -24.55
CA ILE A 363 4.02 16.81 -24.08
C ILE A 363 3.83 16.72 -22.56
N GLY A 364 4.73 16.09 -21.80
CA GLY A 364 4.55 15.85 -20.37
C GLY A 364 3.46 14.82 -20.03
N GLN A 365 3.46 14.31 -18.78
CA GLN A 365 2.49 13.30 -18.32
C GLN A 365 1.21 13.91 -17.70
N SER A 366 1.26 15.13 -17.16
CA SER A 366 0.17 15.70 -16.36
C SER A 366 -0.94 16.32 -17.22
N PRO A 367 -2.23 16.08 -16.90
CA PRO A 367 -3.38 16.70 -17.59
C PRO A 367 -3.60 18.18 -17.25
N SER A 368 -2.79 18.76 -16.34
CA SER A 368 -2.98 20.14 -15.85
C SER A 368 -2.28 21.24 -16.67
N ASP A 369 -1.39 20.87 -17.59
CA ASP A 369 -0.72 21.81 -18.50
C ASP A 369 -1.57 22.00 -19.77
N GLU A 370 -1.78 23.25 -20.20
CA GLU A 370 -2.48 23.55 -21.46
C GLU A 370 -1.79 22.77 -22.60
N VAL A 371 -2.57 21.98 -23.35
CA VAL A 371 -2.07 21.26 -24.51
C VAL A 371 -1.58 22.31 -25.51
N PRO A 372 -0.27 22.33 -25.83
CA PRO A 372 0.23 23.20 -26.88
C PRO A 372 -0.54 22.88 -28.17
N ALA A 373 -0.99 23.90 -28.92
CA ALA A 373 -1.83 23.70 -30.12
C ALA A 373 -1.17 22.83 -31.22
N ASP A 374 0.15 22.68 -31.13
CA ASP A 374 1.11 21.87 -31.88
C ASP A 374 1.15 20.39 -31.46
N ALA A 375 0.75 20.01 -30.25
CA ALA A 375 0.65 18.60 -29.82
C ALA A 375 -0.50 17.82 -30.52
N ALA A 376 -1.33 18.52 -31.30
CA ALA A 376 -2.33 17.93 -32.20
C ALA A 376 -1.77 17.64 -33.61
N ASP A 377 -0.57 18.14 -33.95
CA ASP A 377 0.09 17.90 -35.23
C ASP A 377 0.98 16.65 -35.13
N ILE A 378 0.64 15.63 -35.93
CA ILE A 378 1.43 14.40 -36.00
C ILE A 378 2.88 14.66 -36.43
N GLY A 379 3.13 15.70 -37.23
CA GLY A 379 4.47 16.10 -37.65
C GLY A 379 5.32 16.58 -36.48
N ALA A 380 4.72 17.33 -35.55
CA ALA A 380 5.40 17.76 -34.33
C ALA A 380 5.71 16.57 -33.41
N LEU A 381 4.75 15.67 -33.21
CA LEU A 381 4.95 14.45 -32.41
C LEU A 381 6.05 13.53 -32.99
N ARG A 382 6.05 13.34 -34.32
CA ARG A 382 7.13 12.63 -35.04
C ARG A 382 8.47 13.31 -34.82
N GLY A 383 8.49 14.64 -34.92
CA GLY A 383 9.66 15.47 -34.66
C GLY A 383 10.19 15.30 -33.24
N ALA A 384 9.32 15.28 -32.23
CA ALA A 384 9.65 15.11 -30.83
C ALA A 384 10.27 13.74 -30.52
N VAL A 385 9.66 12.65 -31.01
CA VAL A 385 10.22 11.29 -30.87
C VAL A 385 11.62 11.23 -31.50
N ARG A 386 11.78 11.80 -32.68
CA ARG A 386 13.08 11.85 -33.38
C ARG A 386 14.11 12.70 -32.63
N ASP A 387 13.75 13.86 -32.09
CA ASP A 387 14.65 14.69 -31.27
C ASP A 387 15.07 13.99 -29.98
N PHE A 388 14.14 13.29 -29.33
CA PHE A 388 14.43 12.49 -28.14
C PHE A 388 15.46 11.40 -28.47
N LEU A 389 15.21 10.59 -29.50
CA LEU A 389 16.14 9.52 -29.91
C LEU A 389 17.50 10.06 -30.36
N ALA A 390 17.53 11.15 -31.13
CA ALA A 390 18.78 11.80 -31.55
C ALA A 390 19.53 12.46 -30.39
N GLY A 391 18.83 12.85 -29.32
CA GLY A 391 19.42 13.39 -28.10
C GLY A 391 20.15 12.34 -27.26
N LEU A 392 19.87 11.05 -27.46
CA LEU A 392 20.55 9.93 -26.82
C LEU A 392 21.88 9.65 -27.54
N ASP A 393 22.84 10.57 -27.52
CA ASP A 393 24.02 10.53 -28.41
C ASP A 393 25.33 10.03 -27.76
N HIS A 394 25.35 9.90 -26.42
CA HIS A 394 26.54 9.50 -25.66
C HIS A 394 26.16 8.66 -24.42
N PRO A 395 27.10 7.88 -23.84
CA PRO A 395 26.85 7.11 -22.61
C PRO A 395 26.35 7.91 -21.41
N GLU A 396 26.69 9.19 -21.30
CA GLU A 396 26.21 10.07 -20.21
C GLU A 396 24.78 10.59 -20.44
N ARG A 397 24.25 10.42 -21.66
CA ARG A 397 22.90 10.77 -22.09
C ARG A 397 22.16 9.53 -22.60
N SER A 398 22.46 8.38 -22.01
CA SER A 398 21.78 7.14 -22.35
C SER A 398 20.38 7.09 -21.76
N HIS A 399 19.57 6.19 -22.31
CA HIS A 399 18.28 5.84 -21.77
C HIS A 399 18.31 4.39 -21.28
N ARG A 400 17.90 4.16 -20.04
CA ARG A 400 17.88 2.83 -19.42
C ARG A 400 16.66 2.06 -19.90
N VAL A 401 16.87 0.95 -20.62
CA VAL A 401 15.81 0.08 -21.14
C VAL A 401 16.07 -1.40 -20.78
N VAL A 402 15.23 -2.33 -21.24
CA VAL A 402 15.36 -3.78 -20.96
C VAL A 402 16.74 -4.28 -21.39
N ALA A 403 17.16 -3.94 -22.60
CA ALA A 403 18.43 -4.39 -23.12
C ALA A 403 19.65 -3.60 -22.56
N GLY A 404 19.49 -2.84 -21.46
CA GLY A 404 20.53 -2.03 -20.81
C GLY A 404 20.52 -0.56 -21.23
N GLU A 405 21.58 0.18 -20.93
CA GLU A 405 21.72 1.59 -21.33
C GLU A 405 21.84 1.75 -22.86
N ARG A 406 21.04 2.66 -23.44
CA ARG A 406 20.97 2.88 -24.89
C ARG A 406 21.33 4.29 -25.30
N TYR A 407 22.19 4.39 -26.30
CA TYR A 407 22.51 5.61 -27.02
C TYR A 407 22.80 5.27 -28.49
N PHE A 408 22.69 6.27 -29.35
CA PHE A 408 22.85 6.19 -30.79
C PHE A 408 24.01 7.06 -31.25
N GLY A 409 24.88 6.52 -32.11
CA GLY A 409 25.90 7.32 -32.77
C GLY A 409 25.31 8.29 -33.80
N LYS A 410 26.17 9.08 -34.44
CA LYS A 410 25.79 10.13 -35.42
C LYS A 410 24.94 9.66 -36.62
N ASN A 411 24.91 8.36 -36.89
CA ASN A 411 24.15 7.75 -37.98
C ASN A 411 23.03 6.84 -37.41
N GLY A 412 22.61 7.01 -36.16
CA GLY A 412 21.52 6.23 -35.53
C GLY A 412 21.90 4.79 -35.25
N ALA A 413 23.18 4.46 -35.40
CA ALA A 413 23.71 3.15 -35.12
C ALA A 413 23.94 3.01 -33.62
N ASN A 414 23.43 1.93 -33.04
CA ASN A 414 23.72 1.59 -31.65
C ASN A 414 25.09 0.88 -31.52
N THR A 415 25.68 1.00 -30.34
CA THR A 415 26.90 0.33 -29.90
C THR A 415 26.63 -1.01 -29.19
N THR A 416 25.47 -1.63 -29.38
CA THR A 416 25.11 -2.92 -28.77
C THR A 416 26.22 -3.95 -28.93
N SER A 417 26.72 -4.47 -27.82
CA SER A 417 27.71 -5.55 -27.83
C SER A 417 27.07 -6.84 -28.32
N VAL A 418 27.79 -7.59 -29.16
CA VAL A 418 27.39 -8.95 -29.54
C VAL A 418 27.71 -9.88 -28.37
N GLN A 419 26.71 -10.58 -27.85
CA GLN A 419 26.91 -11.62 -26.83
C GLN A 419 26.87 -13.00 -27.50
N ILE A 420 27.48 -14.00 -26.85
CA ILE A 420 27.38 -15.40 -27.26
C ILE A 420 26.54 -16.16 -26.24
N GLY A 421 25.39 -16.67 -26.70
CA GLY A 421 24.60 -17.66 -25.99
C GLY A 421 25.03 -19.08 -26.33
N LEU A 422 24.89 -19.97 -25.37
CA LEU A 422 25.00 -21.41 -25.48
C LEU A 422 23.64 -22.02 -25.14
N TYR A 423 23.10 -22.83 -26.03
CA TYR A 423 21.95 -23.66 -25.70
C TYR A 423 22.38 -24.81 -24.78
N ASN A 424 21.81 -24.86 -23.57
CA ASN A 424 21.88 -26.01 -22.67
C ASN A 424 20.47 -26.56 -22.50
N GLY A 425 20.22 -27.74 -23.07
CA GLY A 425 18.87 -28.17 -23.39
C GLY A 425 18.19 -27.19 -24.35
N SER A 426 16.92 -26.85 -24.10
CA SER A 426 16.16 -25.86 -24.89
C SER A 426 16.38 -24.40 -24.44
N SER A 427 17.13 -24.20 -23.37
CA SER A 427 17.33 -22.90 -22.74
C SER A 427 18.68 -22.28 -23.10
N MET A 428 18.70 -20.96 -23.23
CA MET A 428 19.91 -20.21 -23.59
C MET A 428 20.57 -19.60 -22.35
N ILE A 429 21.87 -19.86 -22.21
CA ILE A 429 22.71 -19.29 -21.15
C ILE A 429 23.94 -18.61 -21.77
N SER A 430 24.61 -17.75 -21.03
CA SER A 430 25.83 -17.06 -21.42
C SER A 430 26.97 -18.04 -21.66
N ALA A 431 27.65 -17.99 -22.80
CA ALA A 431 28.88 -18.75 -22.97
C ALA A 431 29.94 -18.34 -21.92
N LEU A 432 30.78 -19.29 -21.50
CA LEU A 432 31.79 -19.14 -20.44
C LEU A 432 32.82 -18.02 -20.65
N THR A 433 32.88 -17.48 -21.85
CA THR A 433 33.73 -16.35 -22.18
C THR A 433 32.91 -15.38 -23.04
N GLN A 434 32.83 -14.12 -22.62
CA GLN A 434 32.25 -13.05 -23.44
C GLN A 434 33.35 -12.13 -23.94
N LEU A 435 33.05 -11.38 -25.00
CA LEU A 435 33.95 -10.37 -25.54
C LEU A 435 33.33 -8.99 -25.33
N GLN A 436 34.06 -8.10 -24.66
CA GLN A 436 33.60 -6.73 -24.39
C GLN A 436 34.49 -5.69 -25.09
N PRO A 437 33.92 -4.68 -25.77
CA PRO A 437 34.73 -3.68 -26.47
C PRO A 437 35.54 -2.80 -25.53
N ILE A 438 36.79 -2.57 -25.89
CA ILE A 438 37.65 -1.59 -25.22
C ILE A 438 37.26 -0.19 -25.70
N LEU A 439 36.79 0.65 -24.78
CA LEU A 439 36.55 2.06 -25.06
C LEU A 439 37.90 2.80 -25.20
N GLU A 440 38.08 3.57 -26.29
CA GLU A 440 39.36 4.15 -26.74
C GLU A 440 40.11 5.02 -25.70
N ARG A 441 39.45 5.43 -24.61
CA ARG A 441 40.03 6.32 -23.57
C ARG A 441 40.59 5.59 -22.33
N GLY A 442 40.50 4.26 -22.27
CA GLY A 442 40.67 3.51 -21.01
C GLY A 442 42.06 2.95 -20.66
N VAL A 443 42.81 2.39 -21.61
CA VAL A 443 43.73 1.29 -21.23
C VAL A 443 45.17 1.72 -20.96
N THR A 444 45.64 1.49 -19.73
CA THR A 444 47.06 1.42 -19.36
C THR A 444 47.55 -0.03 -19.42
N GLY A 445 48.79 -0.28 -19.89
CA GLY A 445 49.32 -1.65 -20.00
C GLY A 445 48.76 -2.48 -21.18
N PHE A 446 48.26 -1.80 -22.21
CA PHE A 446 47.59 -2.42 -23.37
C PHE A 446 48.41 -3.51 -24.06
N LEU A 447 49.72 -3.29 -24.25
CA LEU A 447 50.60 -4.28 -24.89
C LEU A 447 50.74 -5.55 -24.06
N ASP A 448 50.78 -5.42 -22.73
CA ASP A 448 50.90 -6.55 -21.81
C ASP A 448 49.62 -7.40 -21.84
N LEU A 449 48.44 -6.75 -21.85
CA LEU A 449 47.14 -7.43 -21.95
C LEU A 449 46.97 -8.20 -23.28
N VAL A 450 47.53 -7.68 -24.37
CA VAL A 450 47.56 -8.39 -25.67
C VAL A 450 48.53 -9.57 -25.63
N GLN A 451 49.71 -9.42 -25.02
CA GLN A 451 50.69 -10.51 -24.87
C GLN A 451 50.17 -11.64 -23.97
N GLU A 452 49.41 -11.30 -22.92
CA GLU A 452 48.75 -12.25 -22.01
C GLU A 452 47.54 -12.95 -22.65
N GLY A 453 47.12 -12.56 -23.86
CA GLY A 453 45.94 -13.11 -24.54
C GLY A 453 44.60 -12.73 -23.89
N LYS A 454 44.59 -11.72 -23.02
CA LYS A 454 43.38 -11.17 -22.37
C LYS A 454 42.61 -10.20 -23.28
N VAL A 455 43.22 -9.77 -24.38
CA VAL A 455 42.61 -8.88 -25.36
C VAL A 455 42.70 -9.50 -26.76
N LEU A 456 41.60 -9.43 -27.51
CA LEU A 456 41.49 -9.91 -28.89
C LEU A 456 41.13 -8.76 -29.83
N TYR A 457 41.66 -8.79 -31.05
CA TYR A 457 41.26 -7.85 -32.10
C TYR A 457 40.11 -8.45 -32.93
N VAL A 458 38.91 -7.87 -32.81
CA VAL A 458 37.68 -8.34 -33.44
C VAL A 458 36.92 -7.14 -34.01
N ASN A 459 36.52 -7.22 -35.28
CA ASN A 459 35.77 -6.15 -35.98
C ASN A 459 36.42 -4.77 -35.91
N ASP A 460 37.73 -4.73 -36.15
CA ASP A 460 38.52 -3.51 -36.11
C ASP A 460 38.57 -2.79 -34.75
N LYS A 461 38.22 -3.53 -33.68
CA LYS A 461 38.26 -3.07 -32.30
C LYS A 461 38.99 -4.09 -31.43
N PHE A 462 39.65 -3.59 -30.40
CA PHE A 462 40.15 -4.47 -29.35
C PHE A 462 39.01 -4.80 -28.38
N MET A 463 38.94 -6.06 -27.97
CA MET A 463 37.91 -6.60 -27.09
C MET A 463 38.60 -7.31 -25.91
N TYR A 464 38.14 -7.06 -24.69
CA TYR A 464 38.50 -7.87 -23.53
C TYR A 464 37.90 -9.27 -23.64
N LYS A 465 38.69 -10.27 -23.26
CA LYS A 465 38.23 -11.64 -23.03
C LYS A 465 37.76 -11.74 -21.59
N THR A 466 36.45 -11.65 -21.39
CA THR A 466 35.82 -11.60 -20.07
C THR A 466 35.38 -13.01 -19.65
N ASN A 467 35.82 -13.46 -18.47
CA ASN A 467 35.38 -14.75 -17.93
C ASN A 467 33.97 -14.63 -17.35
N VAL A 468 33.10 -15.57 -17.70
CA VAL A 468 31.75 -15.67 -17.15
C VAL A 468 31.75 -16.62 -15.96
N VAL A 469 31.21 -16.15 -14.83
CA VAL A 469 31.02 -16.93 -13.62
C VAL A 469 29.52 -17.01 -13.35
N TYR A 470 28.96 -18.20 -13.51
CA TYR A 470 27.58 -18.45 -13.14
C TYR A 470 27.47 -18.45 -11.63
N THR A 471 26.55 -17.66 -11.11
CA THR A 471 26.39 -17.46 -9.68
C THR A 471 24.94 -17.66 -9.31
N GLY A 472 24.70 -18.52 -8.32
CA GLY A 472 23.38 -18.70 -7.75
C GLY A 472 23.38 -18.39 -6.27
N VAL A 473 22.24 -17.88 -5.81
CA VAL A 473 22.00 -17.55 -4.41
C VAL A 473 20.67 -18.13 -4.00
N GLN A 474 20.66 -18.84 -2.87
CA GLN A 474 19.46 -19.39 -2.29
C GLN A 474 19.32 -18.93 -0.85
N LEU A 475 18.25 -18.19 -0.56
CA LEU A 475 17.89 -17.83 0.80
C LEU A 475 17.41 -19.07 1.56
N LEU A 476 17.92 -19.26 2.77
CA LEU A 476 17.55 -20.35 3.67
C LEU A 476 16.61 -19.84 4.77
N ASN A 477 16.92 -18.68 5.33
CA ASN A 477 16.15 -18.07 6.41
C ASN A 477 16.40 -16.56 6.43
N VAL A 478 15.35 -15.77 6.66
CA VAL A 478 15.43 -14.31 6.83
C VAL A 478 14.77 -13.96 8.16
N GLU A 479 15.49 -13.28 9.04
CA GLU A 479 15.04 -12.90 10.39
C GLU A 479 15.23 -11.40 10.63
N PRO A 480 14.28 -10.72 11.31
CA PRO A 480 14.47 -9.33 11.69
C PRO A 480 15.55 -9.21 12.77
N VAL A 481 16.43 -8.21 12.67
CA VAL A 481 17.41 -7.96 13.72
C VAL A 481 16.72 -7.30 14.92
N ARG A 482 16.98 -7.82 16.12
CA ARG A 482 16.43 -7.30 17.39
C ARG A 482 17.53 -6.73 18.26
N GLU A 483 17.34 -5.52 18.78
CA GLU A 483 18.30 -4.84 19.66
C GLU A 483 17.62 -4.44 20.98
N GLY A 484 18.29 -4.70 22.12
CA GLY A 484 17.77 -4.40 23.47
C GLY A 484 17.86 -5.56 24.48
N PRO A 485 17.68 -5.30 25.79
CA PRO A 485 17.58 -6.35 26.81
C PRO A 485 16.38 -7.26 26.54
N SER A 486 16.47 -8.53 26.97
CA SER A 486 15.57 -9.64 26.58
C SER A 486 14.06 -9.37 26.67
N ASP A 487 13.65 -8.43 27.52
CA ASP A 487 12.25 -8.16 27.83
C ASP A 487 11.67 -6.98 27.02
N ASP A 488 12.52 -6.12 26.43
CA ASP A 488 12.15 -4.92 25.65
C ASP A 488 12.93 -4.86 24.31
N GLN A 489 13.02 -5.98 23.59
CA GLN A 489 13.72 -6.02 22.29
C GLN A 489 12.96 -5.22 21.22
N GLN A 490 13.58 -4.16 20.70
CA GLN A 490 13.07 -3.40 19.56
C GLN A 490 13.52 -4.06 18.25
N ILE A 491 12.61 -4.16 17.27
CA ILE A 491 12.94 -4.60 15.92
C ILE A 491 13.63 -3.45 15.19
N LEU A 492 14.80 -3.72 14.60
CA LEU A 492 15.47 -2.80 13.69
C LEU A 492 14.90 -2.99 12.28
N GLU A 493 14.01 -2.09 11.86
CA GLU A 493 13.31 -2.17 10.56
C GLU A 493 14.26 -1.99 9.35
N ASP A 494 15.48 -1.48 9.57
CA ASP A 494 16.49 -1.26 8.54
C ASP A 494 17.42 -2.47 8.30
N ARG A 495 17.28 -3.56 9.09
CA ARG A 495 18.25 -4.68 9.09
C ARG A 495 17.61 -6.06 9.22
N TYR A 496 18.11 -6.98 8.40
CA TYR A 496 17.77 -8.40 8.45
C TYR A 496 19.01 -9.26 8.63
N LYS A 497 18.88 -10.32 9.44
CA LYS A 497 19.81 -11.43 9.43
C LYS A 497 19.37 -12.40 8.33
N ILE A 498 20.28 -12.67 7.39
CA ILE A 498 19.99 -13.53 6.24
C ILE A 498 20.97 -14.72 6.30
N ASP A 499 20.40 -15.92 6.34
CA ASP A 499 21.11 -17.17 6.12
C ASP A 499 20.89 -17.60 4.67
N PHE A 500 21.95 -17.84 3.92
CA PHE A 500 21.87 -18.18 2.51
C PHE A 500 22.99 -19.11 2.06
N LEU A 501 22.76 -19.79 0.94
CA LEU A 501 23.77 -20.53 0.19
C LEU A 501 24.11 -19.73 -1.06
N ILE A 502 25.40 -19.53 -1.32
CA ILE A 502 25.90 -18.94 -2.56
C ILE A 502 26.81 -19.95 -3.25
N TRP A 503 26.70 -20.09 -4.57
CA TRP A 503 27.59 -20.95 -5.32
C TRP A 503 28.05 -20.31 -6.63
N PHE A 504 29.20 -20.78 -7.10
CA PHE A 504 29.85 -20.32 -8.30
C PHE A 504 30.20 -21.51 -9.20
N ARG A 505 29.84 -21.41 -10.48
CA ARG A 505 30.29 -22.31 -11.56
C ARG A 505 31.13 -21.50 -12.54
N TYR A 506 32.38 -21.90 -12.74
CA TYR A 506 33.34 -21.14 -13.54
C TYR A 506 34.42 -22.02 -14.17
N ARG A 507 35.13 -21.45 -15.15
CA ARG A 507 36.30 -22.05 -15.82
C ARG A 507 37.51 -21.14 -15.64
N GLY A 508 38.68 -21.72 -15.37
CA GLY A 508 39.94 -20.99 -15.26
C GLY A 508 40.28 -20.48 -13.85
N GLU A 509 40.86 -19.29 -13.77
CA GLU A 509 41.25 -18.59 -12.54
C GLU A 509 40.12 -17.67 -12.07
N PHE A 510 39.59 -17.95 -10.88
CA PHE A 510 38.61 -17.16 -10.18
C PHE A 510 38.71 -17.52 -8.70
N GLU A 511 38.72 -16.51 -7.83
CA GLU A 511 38.89 -16.66 -6.39
C GLU A 511 37.59 -16.24 -5.70
N PRO A 512 36.70 -17.18 -5.32
CA PRO A 512 35.41 -16.84 -4.70
C PRO A 512 35.54 -16.01 -3.41
N GLN A 513 36.65 -16.16 -2.69
CA GLN A 513 37.00 -15.40 -1.48
C GLN A 513 37.11 -13.88 -1.67
N ASP A 514 37.26 -13.41 -2.92
CA ASP A 514 37.28 -11.98 -3.26
C ASP A 514 35.88 -11.37 -3.47
N VAL A 515 34.81 -12.07 -3.12
CA VAL A 515 33.45 -11.51 -3.15
C VAL A 515 33.23 -10.54 -1.99
N VAL A 516 32.65 -9.38 -2.28
CA VAL A 516 32.31 -8.32 -1.32
C VAL A 516 30.81 -8.09 -1.33
N PHE A 517 30.18 -8.20 -0.16
CA PHE A 517 28.77 -7.90 0.04
C PHE A 517 28.59 -6.42 0.38
N LEU A 518 27.87 -5.68 -0.46
CA LEU A 518 27.77 -4.22 -0.41
C LEU A 518 26.89 -3.70 0.73
N ASN A 519 25.82 -4.43 1.04
CA ASN A 519 24.84 -4.07 2.06
C ASN A 519 25.01 -4.86 3.36
N ALA A 520 26.10 -5.61 3.52
CA ALA A 520 26.41 -6.27 4.79
C ALA A 520 26.82 -5.23 5.85
N VAL A 521 26.30 -5.38 7.07
CA VAL A 521 26.60 -4.50 8.22
C VAL A 521 28.06 -4.68 8.67
N GLU A 522 28.53 -5.93 8.66
CA GLU A 522 29.92 -6.30 8.91
C GLU A 522 30.50 -6.98 7.65
N PRO A 523 31.78 -6.77 7.30
CA PRO A 523 32.39 -7.45 6.16
C PRO A 523 32.32 -8.97 6.29
N ILE A 524 31.73 -9.62 5.28
CA ILE A 524 31.60 -11.08 5.21
C ILE A 524 32.66 -11.61 4.25
N HIS A 525 33.47 -12.57 4.72
CA HIS A 525 34.49 -13.24 3.90
C HIS A 525 34.12 -14.70 3.68
N LEU A 526 34.21 -15.15 2.43
CA LEU A 526 34.01 -16.56 2.07
C LEU A 526 35.31 -17.34 2.34
N THR A 527 35.40 -18.02 3.49
CA THR A 527 36.61 -18.76 3.88
C THR A 527 36.56 -20.22 3.43
N ASP A 528 35.75 -21.03 4.10
CA ASP A 528 35.71 -22.47 3.89
C ASP A 528 34.54 -22.82 2.96
N PRO A 529 34.80 -23.45 1.80
CA PRO A 529 33.73 -23.89 0.92
C PRO A 529 32.92 -24.99 1.61
N ASP A 530 31.59 -24.86 1.54
CA ASP A 530 30.67 -25.91 2.01
C ASP A 530 30.84 -27.16 1.14
N LYS A 531 30.87 -26.98 -0.19
CA LYS A 531 31.07 -28.07 -1.16
C LYS A 531 31.88 -27.60 -2.37
N THR A 532 32.62 -28.53 -2.96
CA THR A 532 33.37 -28.32 -4.21
C THR A 532 33.11 -29.46 -5.17
N GLY A 533 32.98 -29.15 -6.46
CA GLY A 533 32.77 -30.12 -7.53
C GLY A 533 33.56 -29.79 -8.78
N LEU A 534 33.77 -30.79 -9.63
CA LEU A 534 34.43 -30.68 -10.92
C LEU A 534 33.64 -31.50 -11.94
N ASP A 535 33.26 -30.85 -13.04
CA ASP A 535 32.63 -31.46 -14.21
C ASP A 535 33.38 -31.00 -15.47
N GLY A 536 34.16 -31.91 -16.06
CA GLY A 536 35.09 -31.57 -17.14
C GLY A 536 36.10 -30.51 -16.71
N ASP A 537 36.02 -29.31 -17.31
CA ASP A 537 36.84 -28.15 -17.00
C ASP A 537 36.12 -27.07 -16.18
N LEU A 538 34.87 -27.33 -15.79
CA LEU A 538 34.06 -26.48 -14.93
C LEU A 538 34.29 -26.83 -13.47
N LYS A 539 34.65 -25.80 -12.68
CA LYS A 539 34.75 -25.87 -11.24
C LYS A 539 33.47 -25.36 -10.62
N TYR A 540 33.03 -26.04 -9.56
CA TYR A 540 31.87 -25.70 -8.76
C TYR A 540 32.30 -25.51 -7.32
N VAL A 541 31.79 -24.47 -6.68
CA VAL A 541 32.04 -24.22 -5.27
C VAL A 541 30.83 -23.55 -4.64
N SER A 542 30.40 -24.01 -3.47
CA SER A 542 29.34 -23.40 -2.68
C SER A 542 29.84 -22.97 -1.32
N TYR A 543 29.20 -21.96 -0.75
CA TYR A 543 29.45 -21.44 0.59
C TYR A 543 28.12 -21.22 1.29
N ARG A 544 28.04 -21.66 2.55
CA ARG A 544 26.93 -21.33 3.44
C ARG A 544 27.30 -20.12 4.27
N VAL A 545 26.50 -19.07 4.17
CA VAL A 545 26.81 -17.75 4.72
C VAL A 545 25.66 -17.30 5.62
N SER A 546 26.01 -16.63 6.72
CA SER A 546 25.07 -15.97 7.61
C SER A 546 25.62 -14.59 7.96
N GLY A 547 24.80 -13.56 7.84
CA GLY A 547 25.21 -12.19 8.12
C GLY A 547 24.04 -11.23 8.30
N GLN A 548 24.32 -10.01 8.77
CA GLN A 548 23.34 -8.94 8.87
C GLN A 548 23.45 -8.03 7.65
N PHE A 549 22.31 -7.69 7.04
CA PHE A 549 22.20 -6.92 5.82
C PHE A 549 21.24 -5.74 6.01
N LYS A 550 21.56 -4.61 5.38
CA LYS A 550 20.68 -3.45 5.31
C LYS A 550 19.64 -3.63 4.20
N THR A 551 18.45 -3.08 4.43
CA THR A 551 17.32 -3.08 3.48
C THR A 551 17.56 -2.18 2.27
N GLU A 552 18.33 -1.11 2.43
CA GLU A 552 18.69 -0.16 1.37
C GLU A 552 19.85 -0.67 0.49
N PHE A 553 19.56 -1.53 -0.49
CA PHE A 553 20.56 -1.98 -1.47
C PHE A 553 20.12 -1.89 -2.93
N SER A 554 18.81 -1.78 -3.18
CA SER A 554 18.23 -1.56 -4.49
C SER A 554 17.43 -0.25 -4.50
N ASN A 555 17.38 0.39 -5.67
CA ASN A 555 16.60 1.61 -5.91
C ASN A 555 15.15 1.31 -6.35
N ILE A 556 14.68 0.06 -6.20
CA ILE A 556 13.30 -0.31 -6.54
C ILE A 556 12.33 0.46 -5.67
N LYS A 557 11.46 1.23 -6.33
CA LYS A 557 10.25 1.75 -5.68
C LYS A 557 9.29 0.59 -5.42
N HIS A 558 8.90 0.44 -4.17
CA HIS A 558 7.96 -0.58 -3.72
C HIS A 558 6.77 0.09 -3.02
N PRO A 559 5.58 -0.54 -2.99
CA PRO A 559 4.40 0.04 -2.36
C PRO A 559 4.66 0.42 -0.90
N TYR A 560 4.00 1.48 -0.44
CA TYR A 560 4.11 1.91 0.96
C TYR A 560 3.67 0.77 1.90
N GLY A 561 4.43 0.55 2.98
CA GLY A 561 4.18 -0.52 3.94
C GLY A 561 4.75 -1.90 3.54
N THR A 562 5.52 -1.98 2.45
CA THR A 562 6.29 -3.17 2.09
C THR A 562 7.74 -3.04 2.54
N VAL A 563 8.41 -4.17 2.76
CA VAL A 563 9.80 -4.27 3.21
C VAL A 563 10.65 -4.91 2.13
N LEU A 564 11.81 -4.32 1.86
CA LEU A 564 12.81 -4.92 0.98
C LEU A 564 13.86 -5.71 1.78
N ALA A 565 13.92 -7.02 1.57
CA ALA A 565 14.97 -7.89 2.10
C ALA A 565 15.82 -8.50 0.97
N GLY A 566 17.14 -8.50 1.12
CA GLY A 566 18.03 -9.06 0.10
C GLY A 566 19.49 -8.74 0.31
N LEU A 567 20.29 -9.08 -0.70
CA LEU A 567 21.74 -8.89 -0.69
C LEU A 567 22.26 -8.52 -2.07
N GLY A 568 23.29 -7.68 -2.08
CA GLY A 568 24.04 -7.29 -3.26
C GLY A 568 25.53 -7.57 -3.09
N PHE A 569 26.19 -8.16 -4.09
CA PHE A 569 27.63 -8.42 -4.03
C PHE A 569 28.34 -8.25 -5.37
N HIS A 570 29.63 -7.97 -5.31
CA HIS A 570 30.52 -7.88 -6.47
C HIS A 570 31.90 -8.46 -6.16
N HIS A 571 32.76 -8.57 -7.18
CA HIS A 571 34.14 -8.98 -7.00
C HIS A 571 35.00 -7.80 -6.55
N ARG A 572 35.88 -8.00 -5.56
CA ARG A 572 36.78 -6.98 -4.99
C ARG A 572 37.74 -6.37 -6.02
N LEU A 573 38.43 -7.23 -6.76
CA LEU A 573 39.52 -6.85 -7.67
C LEU A 573 39.17 -6.85 -9.16
N LEU A 574 38.40 -7.85 -9.65
CA LEU A 574 38.16 -8.02 -11.08
C LEU A 574 37.01 -7.13 -11.56
N SER A 575 37.35 -6.09 -12.32
CA SER A 575 36.37 -5.25 -13.04
C SER A 575 35.52 -6.06 -14.02
N ARG A 576 34.39 -5.50 -14.44
CA ARG A 576 33.45 -6.01 -15.45
C ARG A 576 34.12 -6.43 -16.77
N ASN A 577 35.24 -5.81 -17.13
CA ASN A 577 36.03 -6.15 -18.31
C ASN A 577 36.68 -7.54 -18.21
N ASN A 578 37.03 -8.00 -17.00
CA ASN A 578 37.74 -9.26 -16.76
C ASN A 578 36.81 -10.36 -16.23
N LEU A 579 35.78 -9.98 -15.46
CA LEU A 579 34.83 -10.91 -14.86
C LEU A 579 33.38 -10.41 -15.00
N MET A 580 32.53 -11.32 -15.48
CA MET A 580 31.09 -11.12 -15.57
C MET A 580 30.38 -12.21 -14.76
N TYR A 581 29.79 -11.80 -13.62
CA TYR A 581 28.82 -12.66 -12.94
C TYR A 581 27.54 -12.72 -13.76
N VAL A 582 27.01 -13.92 -13.92
CA VAL A 582 25.70 -14.15 -14.54
C VAL A 582 24.87 -15.00 -13.61
N THR A 583 23.56 -14.84 -13.62
CA THR A 583 22.67 -15.66 -12.80
C THR A 583 22.74 -17.11 -13.27
N ASP A 584 22.97 -18.05 -12.36
CA ASP A 584 22.91 -19.48 -12.68
C ASP A 584 21.46 -19.95 -12.80
N VAL A 585 20.77 -19.52 -13.86
CA VAL A 585 19.33 -19.77 -14.07
C VAL A 585 18.99 -21.27 -14.07
N LEU A 586 19.93 -22.11 -14.51
CA LEU A 586 19.79 -23.57 -14.49
C LEU A 586 20.00 -24.12 -13.08
N GLY A 587 21.10 -23.75 -12.43
CA GLY A 587 21.40 -24.15 -11.06
C GLY A 587 20.42 -23.59 -10.02
N MET A 588 19.62 -22.57 -10.34
CA MET A 588 18.59 -22.05 -9.44
C MET A 588 17.19 -22.61 -9.74
N GLY A 589 17.02 -23.39 -10.82
CA GLY A 589 15.71 -23.89 -11.26
C GLY A 589 14.80 -22.83 -11.89
N LEU A 590 15.33 -21.69 -12.35
CA LEU A 590 14.53 -20.56 -12.88
C LEU A 590 13.98 -20.79 -14.30
N VAL A 591 14.02 -22.04 -14.77
CA VAL A 591 13.72 -22.49 -16.13
C VAL A 591 12.74 -23.65 -16.06
N LYS A 592 11.69 -23.63 -16.91
CA LYS A 592 10.51 -24.51 -16.82
C LYS A 592 10.74 -26.00 -17.09
N THR A 593 11.83 -26.39 -17.73
CA THR A 593 11.96 -27.71 -18.38
C THR A 593 12.88 -28.64 -17.60
N ARG A 594 12.29 -29.69 -17.01
CA ARG A 594 12.99 -30.79 -16.30
C ARG A 594 14.00 -31.54 -17.19
N SER A 595 13.86 -31.47 -18.51
CA SER A 595 14.77 -32.04 -19.51
C SER A 595 16.02 -31.19 -19.80
N ASP A 596 16.09 -29.95 -19.30
CA ASP A 596 17.17 -28.99 -19.60
C ASP A 596 18.23 -28.90 -18.48
N VAL A 597 17.94 -29.47 -17.31
CA VAL A 597 18.91 -29.58 -16.22
C VAL A 597 19.82 -30.75 -16.55
N GLN A 598 21.03 -30.49 -17.03
CA GLN A 598 22.07 -31.51 -16.92
C GLN A 598 22.33 -31.75 -15.43
N PRO A 599 22.17 -32.99 -14.94
CA PRO A 599 22.65 -33.38 -13.63
C PRO A 599 24.08 -32.91 -13.42
N LEU A 600 24.38 -32.37 -12.23
CA LEU A 600 25.77 -32.23 -11.82
C LEU A 600 26.36 -33.64 -11.72
N VAL A 601 27.28 -34.01 -12.62
CA VAL A 601 28.14 -35.18 -12.39
C VAL A 601 29.18 -34.76 -11.36
N VAL A 602 28.79 -34.78 -10.09
CA VAL A 602 29.72 -34.56 -8.98
C VAL A 602 30.53 -35.84 -8.84
N SER A 603 31.67 -35.91 -9.52
CA SER A 603 32.61 -37.00 -9.26
C SER A 603 33.13 -36.84 -7.83
N ASN A 604 32.49 -37.55 -6.90
CA ASN A 604 33.08 -37.83 -5.61
C ASN A 604 34.36 -38.63 -5.91
N SER A 605 35.51 -38.02 -5.68
CA SER A 605 36.79 -38.70 -5.77
C SER A 605 36.81 -39.86 -4.78
N GLY A 606 36.44 -41.05 -5.25
CA GLY A 606 36.53 -42.30 -4.51
C GLY A 606 35.33 -43.24 -4.67
N GLY A 607 35.28 -44.00 -5.76
CA GLY A 607 34.42 -45.19 -5.84
C GLY A 607 34.02 -45.57 -7.26
N ASN A 608 34.66 -46.60 -7.83
CA ASN A 608 34.20 -47.26 -9.04
C ASN A 608 32.78 -47.83 -8.82
N ASN A 609 31.80 -47.37 -9.59
CA ASN A 609 30.65 -48.17 -10.02
C ASN A 609 29.97 -47.48 -11.22
N GLU A 610 30.18 -48.05 -12.41
CA GLU A 610 29.35 -47.81 -13.59
C GLU A 610 28.07 -48.64 -13.45
N ALA A 611 26.93 -48.00 -13.16
CA ALA A 611 25.59 -48.49 -13.48
C ALA A 611 24.50 -47.43 -13.22
N GLY A 612 23.79 -47.00 -14.27
CA GLY A 612 22.44 -46.42 -14.18
C GLY A 612 22.30 -44.91 -14.48
N LEU A 613 22.37 -44.52 -15.75
CA LEU A 613 22.25 -43.13 -16.24
C LEU A 613 20.81 -42.72 -16.62
N GLU A 614 19.79 -43.04 -15.81
CA GLU A 614 18.40 -42.65 -16.14
C GLU A 614 17.61 -41.94 -15.01
N ASP A 615 18.20 -41.60 -13.85
CA ASP A 615 17.47 -40.98 -12.72
C ASP A 615 18.22 -39.79 -12.03
N GLU A 616 18.97 -38.99 -12.78
CA GLU A 616 19.97 -38.07 -12.22
C GLU A 616 19.56 -36.59 -12.09
N ALA A 617 18.30 -36.19 -12.30
CA ALA A 617 17.88 -34.83 -11.89
C ALA A 617 17.94 -34.62 -10.36
N SER A 618 18.04 -35.72 -9.60
CA SER A 618 18.01 -35.80 -8.13
C SER A 618 19.33 -35.44 -7.43
N ASP A 619 20.47 -35.39 -8.15
CA ASP A 619 21.77 -35.23 -7.51
C ASP A 619 22.15 -33.76 -7.24
N TRP A 620 21.54 -32.79 -7.93
CA TRP A 620 21.92 -31.38 -7.79
C TRP A 620 21.32 -30.73 -6.52
N LEU A 621 20.03 -30.94 -6.25
CA LEU A 621 19.35 -30.48 -5.03
C LEU A 621 19.91 -31.19 -3.79
N ALA A 622 20.13 -32.50 -3.92
CA ALA A 622 20.83 -33.28 -2.91
C ALA A 622 22.26 -32.78 -2.68
N TRP A 623 22.97 -32.41 -3.75
CA TRP A 623 24.29 -31.79 -3.65
C TRP A 623 24.23 -30.42 -2.97
N LEU A 624 23.21 -29.59 -3.12
CA LEU A 624 23.07 -28.39 -2.29
C LEU A 624 22.65 -28.69 -0.84
N GLY A 625 22.30 -29.94 -0.52
CA GLY A 625 21.81 -30.34 0.81
C GLY A 625 20.36 -29.96 1.06
N ILE A 626 19.57 -29.81 0.00
CA ILE A 626 18.15 -29.48 0.05
C ILE A 626 17.36 -30.79 0.00
N ASP A 627 16.54 -31.03 1.02
CA ASP A 627 15.68 -32.21 1.10
C ASP A 627 14.52 -32.10 0.11
N GLU A 628 14.53 -32.90 -0.94
CA GLU A 628 13.47 -32.93 -1.98
C GLU A 628 12.07 -33.18 -1.41
N SER A 629 11.95 -33.90 -0.29
CA SER A 629 10.65 -34.19 0.32
C SER A 629 9.97 -32.97 0.95
N SER A 630 10.74 -31.91 1.19
CA SER A 630 10.26 -30.64 1.72
C SER A 630 9.91 -29.61 0.64
N LEU A 631 10.18 -29.93 -0.63
CA LEU A 631 10.02 -29.03 -1.76
C LEU A 631 8.76 -29.34 -2.56
N ASP A 632 8.05 -28.30 -2.97
CA ASP A 632 7.12 -28.42 -4.08
C ASP A 632 7.95 -28.38 -5.38
N ILE A 633 8.21 -29.56 -5.92
CA ILE A 633 9.05 -29.74 -7.11
C ILE A 633 8.42 -29.00 -8.32
N ALA A 634 7.09 -28.92 -8.40
CA ALA A 634 6.41 -28.20 -9.48
C ALA A 634 6.62 -26.67 -9.35
N ALA A 635 6.54 -26.14 -8.12
CA ALA A 635 6.87 -24.75 -7.80
C ALA A 635 8.31 -24.36 -8.17
N LEU A 636 9.28 -25.24 -7.90
CA LEU A 636 10.69 -25.03 -8.27
C LEU A 636 10.94 -24.96 -9.77
N PHE A 637 10.04 -25.51 -10.59
CA PHE A 637 10.14 -25.48 -12.05
C PHE A 637 9.16 -24.49 -12.68
N GLY A 638 8.64 -23.52 -11.91
CA GLY A 638 7.75 -22.48 -12.43
C GLY A 638 6.36 -22.98 -12.85
N GLU A 639 5.94 -24.13 -12.33
CA GLU A 639 4.56 -24.63 -12.39
C GLU A 639 3.78 -24.23 -11.12
N GLY A 640 4.35 -23.36 -10.30
CA GLY A 640 3.75 -22.86 -9.07
C GLY A 640 2.69 -21.78 -9.28
N PRO A 641 1.96 -21.43 -8.21
CA PRO A 641 0.78 -20.58 -8.27
C PRO A 641 1.07 -19.11 -8.63
N SER A 642 2.28 -18.60 -8.37
CA SER A 642 2.63 -17.22 -8.73
C SER A 642 3.14 -17.08 -10.17
N GLY A 643 3.61 -18.17 -10.78
CA GLY A 643 4.25 -18.15 -12.10
C GLY A 643 5.69 -17.62 -12.09
N ASP A 644 6.21 -17.19 -10.94
CA ASP A 644 7.62 -16.85 -10.70
C ASP A 644 8.32 -17.99 -9.93
N PRO A 645 9.22 -18.76 -10.60
CA PRO A 645 9.93 -19.87 -9.97
C PRO A 645 10.75 -19.46 -8.73
N LEU A 646 11.28 -18.23 -8.70
CA LEU A 646 12.08 -17.75 -7.58
C LEU A 646 11.17 -17.52 -6.35
N LEU A 647 10.04 -16.85 -6.55
CA LEU A 647 9.08 -16.56 -5.50
C LEU A 647 8.43 -17.84 -4.95
N ASP A 648 7.97 -18.72 -5.86
CA ASP A 648 7.39 -20.02 -5.54
C ASP A 648 8.41 -20.89 -4.76
N GLY A 649 9.69 -20.83 -5.13
CA GLY A 649 10.79 -21.50 -4.43
C GLY A 649 11.08 -20.94 -3.02
N LEU A 650 10.90 -19.64 -2.79
CA LEU A 650 11.05 -19.01 -1.47
C LEU A 650 9.88 -19.35 -0.54
N GLN A 651 8.65 -19.35 -1.08
CA GLN A 651 7.42 -19.66 -0.35
C GLN A 651 7.38 -21.14 0.09
N SER A 652 7.67 -22.06 -0.83
CA SER A 652 7.67 -23.51 -0.54
C SER A 652 8.65 -23.90 0.57
N ARG A 653 9.83 -23.25 0.62
CA ARG A 653 10.86 -23.49 1.64
C ARG A 653 10.62 -22.78 2.97
N ARG A 654 9.56 -21.96 3.07
CA ARG A 654 9.25 -21.16 4.27
C ARG A 654 10.44 -20.30 4.74
N VAL A 655 11.17 -19.69 3.81
CA VAL A 655 12.33 -18.82 4.10
C VAL A 655 11.97 -17.69 5.07
N PHE A 656 10.72 -17.21 5.00
CA PHE A 656 10.19 -16.12 5.83
C PHE A 656 9.36 -16.63 7.02
N ALA A 657 9.52 -17.89 7.46
CA ALA A 657 8.77 -18.44 8.60
C ALA A 657 8.94 -17.65 9.91
N SER A 658 10.05 -16.94 10.06
CA SER A 658 10.33 -16.10 11.24
C SER A 658 9.56 -14.76 11.22
N LEU A 659 8.94 -14.42 10.08
CA LEU A 659 8.16 -13.20 9.82
C LEU A 659 6.69 -13.57 9.55
N PRO A 660 5.91 -13.99 10.55
CA PRO A 660 4.52 -14.45 10.34
C PRO A 660 3.57 -13.35 9.85
N ASP A 661 3.92 -12.08 10.09
CA ASP A 661 3.15 -10.91 9.67
C ASP A 661 3.50 -10.43 8.25
N TRP A 662 4.48 -11.06 7.58
CA TRP A 662 4.97 -10.65 6.27
C TRP A 662 4.94 -11.81 5.26
N ALA A 663 4.44 -11.54 4.06
CA ALA A 663 4.39 -12.49 2.96
C ALA A 663 5.22 -11.97 1.78
N PRO A 664 6.00 -12.82 1.09
CA PRO A 664 6.74 -12.39 -0.08
C PRO A 664 5.78 -12.17 -1.26
N GLU A 665 5.80 -10.96 -1.81
CA GLU A 665 4.96 -10.54 -2.94
C GLU A 665 5.70 -10.61 -4.27
N ARG A 666 6.99 -10.27 -4.26
CA ARG A 666 7.82 -10.22 -5.47
C ARG A 666 9.26 -10.60 -5.14
N SER A 667 9.92 -11.29 -6.06
CA SER A 667 11.34 -11.59 -5.96
C SER A 667 12.05 -11.35 -7.29
N TRP A 668 13.35 -11.05 -7.24
CA TRP A 668 14.18 -10.98 -8.44
C TRP A 668 15.63 -11.28 -8.12
N ILE A 669 16.36 -11.75 -9.14
CA ILE A 669 17.81 -11.78 -9.15
C ILE A 669 18.30 -11.13 -10.45
N SER A 670 19.19 -10.15 -10.32
CA SER A 670 19.62 -9.31 -11.44
C SER A 670 21.12 -9.09 -11.45
N GLN A 671 21.67 -8.92 -12.65
CA GLN A 671 23.03 -8.47 -12.86
C GLN A 671 23.05 -6.94 -13.09
N GLU A 672 23.62 -6.20 -12.15
CA GLU A 672 23.79 -4.75 -12.23
C GLU A 672 25.26 -4.35 -12.43
N VAL A 673 25.49 -3.07 -12.73
CA VAL A 673 26.82 -2.48 -12.83
C VAL A 673 27.07 -1.60 -11.61
N TYR A 674 28.13 -1.91 -10.86
CA TYR A 674 28.57 -1.10 -9.72
C TYR A 674 29.77 -0.25 -10.12
N GLN A 675 29.68 1.07 -9.94
CA GLN A 675 30.80 1.99 -10.12
C GLN A 675 31.42 2.32 -8.78
N GLY A 676 32.68 1.93 -8.60
CA GLY A 676 33.39 2.12 -7.33
C GLY A 676 34.90 2.24 -7.51
N THR A 677 35.58 2.63 -6.44
CA THR A 677 37.04 2.54 -6.35
C THR A 677 37.40 1.11 -5.98
N GLY A 678 38.40 0.48 -6.62
CA GLY A 678 38.87 -0.87 -6.31
C GLY A 678 39.59 -1.00 -4.96
N GLU A 679 39.00 -0.47 -3.89
CA GLU A 679 39.41 -0.53 -2.48
C GLU A 679 40.91 -0.36 -2.20
N GLY A 680 41.59 0.48 -2.98
CA GLY A 680 42.98 0.86 -2.76
C GLY A 680 44.00 0.28 -3.73
N ASP A 681 43.61 -0.50 -4.74
CA ASP A 681 44.51 -0.90 -5.82
C ASP A 681 44.70 0.26 -6.83
N PRO A 682 45.93 0.80 -6.98
CA PRO A 682 46.24 1.92 -7.87
C PRO A 682 45.88 1.70 -9.34
N ALA A 683 45.76 0.44 -9.80
CA ALA A 683 45.35 0.10 -11.16
C ALA A 683 43.89 0.52 -11.45
N PHE A 684 43.07 0.68 -10.40
CA PHE A 684 41.66 1.08 -10.48
C PHE A 684 41.42 2.50 -9.95
N VAL A 685 42.47 3.20 -9.50
CA VAL A 685 42.40 4.60 -9.08
C VAL A 685 42.45 5.48 -10.33
N GLY A 686 41.33 6.10 -10.65
CA GLY A 686 41.23 7.06 -11.75
C GLY A 686 42.16 8.26 -11.50
N PHE A 687 43.31 8.29 -12.15
CA PHE A 687 44.14 9.50 -12.33
C PHE A 687 43.41 10.52 -13.22
N GLY A 688 42.25 11.01 -12.78
CA GLY A 688 41.35 11.85 -13.58
C GLY A 688 40.49 11.09 -14.61
N LYS A 689 40.24 9.78 -14.41
CA LYS A 689 39.37 8.93 -15.26
C LYS A 689 38.14 8.41 -14.47
N GLN A 690 37.09 7.98 -15.17
CA GLN A 690 35.88 7.35 -14.61
C GLN A 690 36.22 6.19 -13.66
N ALA A 691 35.40 6.00 -12.62
CA ALA A 691 35.51 4.90 -11.67
C ALA A 691 35.42 3.53 -12.38
N ALA A 692 36.06 2.51 -11.82
CA ALA A 692 36.01 1.17 -12.41
C ALA A 692 34.59 0.58 -12.27
N GLU A 693 34.15 -0.09 -13.33
CA GLU A 693 32.88 -0.81 -13.34
C GLU A 693 33.08 -2.25 -12.90
N PHE A 694 32.27 -2.73 -11.98
CA PHE A 694 32.22 -4.11 -11.52
C PHE A 694 30.86 -4.72 -11.84
N THR A 695 30.87 -6.03 -12.12
CA THR A 695 29.62 -6.78 -12.22
C THR A 695 29.09 -7.03 -10.80
N ARG A 696 27.87 -6.58 -10.53
CA ARG A 696 27.16 -6.79 -9.27
C ARG A 696 26.00 -7.75 -9.47
N ILE A 697 25.77 -8.66 -8.54
CA ILE A 697 24.53 -9.45 -8.47
C ILE A 697 23.72 -8.92 -7.31
N ASP A 698 22.46 -8.59 -7.58
CA ASP A 698 21.47 -8.20 -6.58
C ASP A 698 20.37 -9.26 -6.53
N LEU A 699 20.11 -9.80 -5.34
CA LEU A 699 18.96 -10.67 -5.04
C LEU A 699 18.06 -9.93 -4.06
N GLY A 700 16.81 -9.70 -4.44
CA GLY A 700 15.84 -9.00 -3.60
C GLY A 700 14.48 -9.68 -3.53
N VAL A 701 13.83 -9.47 -2.40
CA VAL A 701 12.46 -9.91 -2.13
C VAL A 701 11.70 -8.76 -1.47
N ILE A 702 10.57 -8.40 -2.05
CA ILE A 702 9.62 -7.47 -1.44
C ILE A 702 8.64 -8.29 -0.61
N LEU A 703 8.54 -7.91 0.67
CA LEU A 703 7.64 -8.48 1.65
C LEU A 703 6.49 -7.49 1.89
N GLY A 704 5.26 -7.93 1.66
CA GLY A 704 4.05 -7.20 2.06
C GLY A 704 3.44 -7.75 3.34
N PRO A 705 2.52 -7.02 3.99
CA PRO A 705 1.82 -7.51 5.17
C PRO A 705 1.01 -8.78 4.82
N ALA A 706 1.19 -9.86 5.59
CA ALA A 706 0.57 -11.17 5.35
C ALA A 706 -0.95 -11.21 5.62
N GLY A 707 -1.53 -10.11 6.11
CA GLY A 707 -2.97 -9.97 6.35
C GLY A 707 -3.75 -9.78 5.05
N LEU A 708 -5.03 -10.16 5.05
CA LEU A 708 -5.96 -9.69 4.02
C LEU A 708 -6.17 -8.19 4.23
N ASP A 709 -5.46 -7.34 3.47
CA ASP A 709 -5.90 -5.96 3.34
C ASP A 709 -7.19 -5.96 2.50
N PRO A 710 -8.32 -5.44 3.00
CA PRO A 710 -9.52 -5.25 2.18
C PRO A 710 -9.23 -4.46 0.90
N ALA A 711 -8.14 -3.69 0.86
CA ALA A 711 -7.70 -2.98 -0.32
C ALA A 711 -7.25 -3.91 -1.47
N ASP A 712 -6.59 -5.02 -1.16
CA ASP A 712 -6.07 -5.95 -2.18
C ASP A 712 -7.18 -6.74 -2.89
N ALA A 713 -8.34 -6.87 -2.25
CA ALA A 713 -9.51 -7.53 -2.82
C ALA A 713 -10.27 -6.66 -3.86
N ILE A 714 -9.96 -5.36 -3.93
CA ILE A 714 -10.66 -4.38 -4.75
C ILE A 714 -9.67 -3.83 -5.79
N PRO A 715 -9.88 -4.05 -7.10
CA PRO A 715 -8.99 -3.53 -8.12
C PRO A 715 -8.83 -2.01 -8.00
N TYR A 716 -7.63 -1.48 -8.21
CA TYR A 716 -7.30 -0.08 -7.90
C TYR A 716 -8.28 0.95 -8.49
N ASN A 717 -8.69 0.73 -9.75
CA ASN A 717 -9.66 1.58 -10.45
C ASN A 717 -11.05 1.65 -9.78
N TRP A 718 -11.40 0.71 -8.89
CA TRP A 718 -12.64 0.74 -8.12
C TRP A 718 -12.63 1.72 -6.94
N PHE A 719 -11.45 2.07 -6.39
CA PHE A 719 -11.38 3.02 -5.29
C PHE A 719 -11.91 4.40 -5.67
N VAL A 720 -11.71 4.84 -6.92
CA VAL A 720 -12.27 6.09 -7.43
C VAL A 720 -13.81 6.08 -7.37
N TYR A 721 -14.43 4.95 -7.74
CA TYR A 721 -15.90 4.82 -7.67
C TYR A 721 -16.41 4.76 -6.23
N LEU A 722 -15.70 4.06 -5.35
CA LEU A 722 -16.03 4.00 -3.93
C LEU A 722 -15.92 5.37 -3.26
N PHE A 723 -14.88 6.14 -3.60
CA PHE A 723 -14.68 7.51 -3.15
C PHE A 723 -15.87 8.40 -3.55
N ILE A 724 -16.22 8.41 -4.84
CA ILE A 724 -17.36 9.17 -5.37
C ILE A 724 -18.66 8.78 -4.66
N PHE A 725 -18.92 7.48 -4.56
CA PHE A 725 -20.15 6.98 -3.95
C PHE A 725 -20.25 7.41 -2.48
N ALA A 726 -19.15 7.33 -1.74
CA ALA A 726 -19.07 7.76 -0.35
C ALA A 726 -19.29 9.27 -0.20
N VAL A 727 -18.65 10.11 -1.02
CA VAL A 727 -18.86 11.57 -1.01
C VAL A 727 -20.32 11.93 -1.29
N VAL A 728 -20.92 11.34 -2.32
CA VAL A 728 -22.33 11.59 -2.68
C VAL A 728 -23.27 11.15 -1.54
N ALA A 729 -23.03 9.99 -0.95
CA ALA A 729 -23.82 9.48 0.17
C ALA A 729 -23.73 10.38 1.41
N LEU A 730 -22.53 10.88 1.73
CA LEU A 730 -22.31 11.77 2.87
C LEU A 730 -22.91 13.17 2.66
N LEU A 731 -22.77 13.74 1.46
CA LEU A 731 -23.42 15.00 1.07
C LEU A 731 -24.93 14.87 1.16
N PHE A 732 -25.49 13.76 0.69
CA PHE A 732 -26.92 13.50 0.82
C PHE A 732 -27.36 13.43 2.29
N ALA A 733 -26.64 12.68 3.13
CA ALA A 733 -26.94 12.62 4.55
C ALA A 733 -26.91 14.03 5.19
N ALA A 734 -25.98 14.89 4.79
CA ALA A 734 -25.91 16.29 5.23
C ALA A 734 -27.09 17.15 4.74
N ILE A 735 -27.51 16.99 3.48
CA ILE A 735 -28.67 17.71 2.94
C ILE A 735 -29.97 17.27 3.63
N MET A 736 -30.11 15.96 3.86
CA MET A 736 -31.29 15.39 4.51
C MET A 736 -31.44 15.84 5.97
N ASP A 737 -30.32 16.03 6.67
CA ASP A 737 -30.34 16.59 8.03
C ASP A 737 -30.89 18.02 8.10
N ARG A 738 -30.78 18.82 7.03
CA ARG A 738 -31.33 20.19 7.01
C ARG A 738 -32.86 20.22 7.05
N LYS A 739 -33.52 19.13 6.65
CA LYS A 739 -34.98 19.00 6.70
C LYS A 739 -35.35 17.97 7.75
N ASP A 740 -35.55 18.41 8.99
CA ASP A 740 -35.95 17.52 10.08
C ASP A 740 -37.34 16.91 9.80
N ARG A 741 -37.35 15.63 9.44
CA ARG A 741 -38.56 14.86 9.07
C ARG A 741 -38.91 13.76 10.10
N GLY A 742 -38.32 13.86 11.29
CA GLY A 742 -38.55 12.96 12.42
C GLY A 742 -37.59 11.78 12.52
N GLN A 743 -37.77 10.96 13.57
CA GLN A 743 -36.81 9.97 14.05
C GLN A 743 -36.36 8.92 13.01
N PHE A 744 -37.27 8.47 12.14
CA PHE A 744 -36.92 7.54 11.05
C PHE A 744 -35.81 8.11 10.14
N TRP A 745 -35.89 9.39 9.78
CA TRP A 745 -34.90 10.02 8.89
C TRP A 745 -33.57 10.26 9.60
N ARG A 746 -33.59 10.55 10.89
CA ARG A 746 -32.38 10.68 11.72
C ARG A 746 -31.61 9.36 11.85
N PHE A 747 -32.32 8.23 11.87
CA PHE A 747 -31.71 6.89 11.87
C PHE A 747 -31.09 6.56 10.51
N GLN A 748 -31.83 6.78 9.41
CA GLN A 748 -31.32 6.48 8.06
C GLN A 748 -30.09 7.31 7.69
N THR A 749 -30.10 8.62 7.97
CA THR A 749 -28.94 9.51 7.69
C THR A 749 -27.72 9.16 8.54
N LEU A 750 -27.91 8.63 9.74
CA LEU A 750 -26.79 8.11 10.53
C LEU A 750 -26.25 6.81 9.93
N GLY A 751 -27.11 5.87 9.55
CA GLY A 751 -26.68 4.62 8.89
C GLY A 751 -25.84 4.89 7.65
N ILE A 752 -26.25 5.86 6.82
CA ILE A 752 -25.47 6.30 5.65
C ILE A 752 -24.10 6.85 6.06
N ARG A 753 -23.98 7.57 7.18
CA ARG A 753 -22.70 8.10 7.66
C ARG A 753 -21.78 7.04 8.26
N VAL A 754 -22.35 6.08 8.99
CA VAL A 754 -21.61 4.96 9.58
C VAL A 754 -20.96 4.10 8.49
N ILE A 755 -21.61 3.96 7.33
CA ILE A 755 -21.05 3.26 6.18
C ILE A 755 -20.17 4.19 5.34
N GLY A 756 -20.66 5.38 5.01
CA GLY A 756 -20.02 6.29 4.06
C GLY A 756 -18.67 6.83 4.51
N TRP A 757 -18.48 7.11 5.80
CA TRP A 757 -17.19 7.63 6.27
C TRP A 757 -16.05 6.60 6.20
N PRO A 758 -16.19 5.35 6.68
CA PRO A 758 -15.18 4.32 6.48
C PRO A 758 -14.86 4.06 5.01
N VAL A 759 -15.87 3.97 4.14
CA VAL A 759 -15.64 3.80 2.69
C VAL A 759 -14.86 5.00 2.12
N LEU A 760 -15.19 6.22 2.55
CA LEU A 760 -14.45 7.42 2.14
C LEU A 760 -13.00 7.38 2.61
N LEU A 761 -12.74 7.00 3.87
CA LEU A 761 -11.39 6.96 4.43
C LEU A 761 -10.52 5.91 3.72
N ILE A 762 -11.05 4.72 3.49
CA ILE A 762 -10.33 3.65 2.77
C ILE A 762 -10.03 4.12 1.35
N SER A 763 -11.06 4.54 0.60
CA SER A 763 -10.87 4.94 -0.80
C SER A 763 -9.99 6.18 -0.98
N ALA A 764 -10.16 7.22 -0.15
CA ALA A 764 -9.32 8.41 -0.20
C ALA A 764 -7.89 8.12 0.27
N GLY A 765 -7.73 7.27 1.30
CA GLY A 765 -6.44 6.86 1.84
C GLY A 765 -5.63 6.11 0.79
N THR A 766 -6.19 5.06 0.20
CA THR A 766 -5.51 4.27 -0.85
C THR A 766 -5.13 5.13 -2.05
N LEU A 767 -6.03 5.97 -2.57
CA LEU A 767 -5.74 6.83 -3.72
C LEU A 767 -4.65 7.88 -3.44
N LEU A 768 -4.68 8.50 -2.26
CA LEU A 768 -3.70 9.52 -1.89
C LEU A 768 -2.34 8.93 -1.54
N LEU A 769 -2.32 7.79 -0.82
CA LEU A 769 -1.09 7.12 -0.42
C LEU A 769 -0.34 6.54 -1.61
N ASP A 770 -1.05 5.93 -2.56
CA ASP A 770 -0.44 5.43 -3.79
C ASP A 770 0.15 6.57 -4.64
N TYR A 771 -0.62 7.65 -4.84
CA TYR A 771 -0.10 8.85 -5.52
C TYR A 771 1.12 9.45 -4.81
N SER A 772 1.09 9.54 -3.47
CA SER A 772 2.22 10.06 -2.71
C SER A 772 3.43 9.15 -2.76
N ALA A 773 3.26 7.82 -2.69
CA ALA A 773 4.37 6.87 -2.76
C ALA A 773 5.10 6.92 -4.11
N GLN A 774 4.37 7.22 -5.20
CA GLN A 774 4.97 7.30 -6.52
C GLN A 774 5.69 8.64 -6.77
N THR A 775 5.17 9.73 -6.19
CA THR A 775 5.49 11.12 -6.62
C THR A 775 6.17 11.98 -5.55
N LEU A 776 5.90 11.72 -4.26
CA LEU A 776 6.31 12.59 -3.15
C LEU A 776 7.42 11.95 -2.31
N PRO A 777 8.21 12.75 -1.56
CA PRO A 777 9.19 12.21 -0.62
C PRO A 777 8.55 11.47 0.55
N ASP A 778 9.24 10.46 1.07
CA ASP A 778 8.75 9.56 2.13
C ASP A 778 8.20 10.31 3.36
N ALA A 779 8.89 11.36 3.81
CA ALA A 779 8.45 12.18 4.94
C ALA A 779 7.07 12.84 4.75
N VAL A 780 6.67 13.13 3.51
CA VAL A 780 5.34 13.66 3.19
C VAL A 780 4.30 12.54 3.22
N THR A 781 4.65 11.37 2.69
CA THR A 781 3.82 10.17 2.73
C THR A 781 3.51 9.77 4.17
N ASP A 782 4.50 9.74 5.05
CA ASP A 782 4.32 9.45 6.49
C ASP A 782 3.37 10.47 7.15
N GLY A 783 3.47 11.74 6.79
CA GLY A 783 2.57 12.78 7.27
C GLY A 783 1.11 12.57 6.83
N ILE A 784 0.90 12.05 5.62
CA ILE A 784 -0.42 11.70 5.09
C ILE A 784 -0.98 10.49 5.85
N VAL A 785 -0.17 9.46 6.11
CA VAL A 785 -0.57 8.28 6.89
C VAL A 785 -1.01 8.69 8.29
N LEU A 786 -0.19 9.46 9.00
CA LEU A 786 -0.51 9.98 10.33
C LEU A 786 -1.83 10.74 10.35
N PHE A 787 -2.10 11.52 9.31
CA PHE A 787 -3.36 12.25 9.16
C PHE A 787 -4.56 11.29 9.02
N PHE A 788 -4.47 10.25 8.20
CA PHE A 788 -5.53 9.25 8.04
C PHE A 788 -5.75 8.42 9.31
N ASP A 789 -4.69 8.03 10.01
CA ASP A 789 -4.78 7.28 11.27
C ASP A 789 -5.46 8.11 12.37
N CYS A 790 -5.19 9.42 12.44
CA CYS A 790 -5.92 10.32 13.32
C CYS A 790 -7.42 10.38 12.97
N LEU A 791 -7.77 10.38 11.67
CA LEU A 791 -9.16 10.41 11.22
C LEU A 791 -9.94 9.15 11.62
N TRP A 792 -9.28 7.98 11.65
CA TRP A 792 -9.89 6.73 12.12
C TRP A 792 -10.34 6.76 13.57
N TRP A 793 -9.80 7.65 14.41
CA TRP A 793 -10.29 7.89 15.77
C TRP A 793 -11.31 9.02 15.86
N LEU A 794 -11.06 10.13 15.15
CA LEU A 794 -11.88 11.34 15.26
C LEU A 794 -13.25 11.21 14.60
N ILE A 795 -13.36 10.46 13.49
CA ILE A 795 -14.63 10.29 12.77
C ILE A 795 -15.61 9.38 13.55
N PRO A 796 -15.24 8.20 14.05
CA PRO A 796 -16.10 7.43 14.94
C PRO A 796 -16.53 8.22 16.18
N ALA A 797 -15.62 9.00 16.79
CA ALA A 797 -15.95 9.89 17.89
C ALA A 797 -17.05 10.90 17.51
N ARG A 798 -16.91 11.53 16.33
CA ARG A 798 -17.94 12.43 15.78
C ARG A 798 -19.28 11.72 15.57
N LEU A 799 -19.28 10.49 15.05
CA LEU A 799 -20.49 9.70 14.82
C LEU A 799 -21.17 9.28 16.12
N LEU A 800 -20.41 8.94 17.16
CA LEU A 800 -20.92 8.66 18.50
C LEU A 800 -21.59 9.90 19.11
N VAL A 801 -20.98 11.08 18.97
CA VAL A 801 -21.58 12.34 19.43
C VAL A 801 -22.90 12.63 18.71
N ILE A 802 -22.97 12.41 17.39
CA ILE A 802 -24.23 12.54 16.62
C ILE A 802 -25.28 11.55 17.11
N SER A 803 -24.87 10.32 17.40
CA SER A 803 -25.76 9.26 17.89
C SER A 803 -26.32 9.60 19.28
N LEU A 804 -25.46 10.06 20.20
CA LEU A 804 -25.84 10.50 21.53
C LEU A 804 -26.86 11.64 21.47
N GLU A 805 -26.60 12.64 20.62
CA GLU A 805 -27.53 13.74 20.37
C GLU A 805 -28.90 13.25 19.88
N ARG A 806 -28.93 12.38 18.86
CA ARG A 806 -30.16 11.95 18.19
C ARG A 806 -31.01 10.96 18.98
N PHE A 807 -30.38 10.06 19.74
CA PHE A 807 -31.07 8.94 20.37
C PHE A 807 -31.13 9.00 21.89
N VAL A 808 -30.30 9.83 22.52
CA VAL A 808 -30.32 10.01 23.98
C VAL A 808 -30.88 11.39 24.30
N TRP A 809 -30.22 12.46 23.85
CA TRP A 809 -30.59 13.81 24.26
C TRP A 809 -31.95 14.25 23.75
N VAL A 810 -32.20 14.19 22.43
CA VAL A 810 -33.47 14.66 21.87
C VAL A 810 -34.69 13.86 22.40
N PRO A 811 -34.67 12.51 22.49
CA PRO A 811 -35.80 11.76 23.04
C PRO A 811 -36.07 12.04 24.52
N ILE A 812 -35.03 12.30 25.32
CA ILE A 812 -35.19 12.68 26.73
C ILE A 812 -35.81 14.08 26.83
N GLU A 813 -35.37 15.03 26.01
CA GLU A 813 -35.95 16.40 25.96
C GLU A 813 -37.43 16.37 25.55
N GLU A 814 -37.78 15.55 24.55
CA GLU A 814 -39.16 15.37 24.09
C GLU A 814 -40.06 14.74 25.15
N ARG A 815 -39.56 13.75 25.92
CA ARG A 815 -40.34 13.10 27.00
C ARG A 815 -40.46 13.93 28.27
N SER A 816 -39.42 14.67 28.62
CA SER A 816 -39.36 15.44 29.87
C SER A 816 -39.91 16.85 29.74
N GLY A 817 -40.10 17.36 28.52
CA GLY A 817 -40.56 18.73 28.26
C GLY A 817 -39.57 19.82 28.68
N ARG A 818 -38.35 19.43 29.07
CA ARG A 818 -37.28 20.33 29.56
C ARG A 818 -36.03 20.12 28.71
N ARG A 819 -35.35 21.21 28.34
CA ARG A 819 -34.09 21.13 27.61
C ARG A 819 -32.98 20.66 28.53
N ILE A 820 -32.14 19.75 28.03
CA ILE A 820 -30.98 19.28 28.79
C ILE A 820 -29.95 20.42 28.83
N PRO A 821 -29.34 20.70 29.98
CA PRO A 821 -28.33 21.73 30.07
C PRO A 821 -27.17 21.47 29.09
N ASN A 822 -26.75 22.50 28.35
CA ASN A 822 -25.65 22.40 27.39
C ASN A 822 -24.37 21.85 28.02
N VAL A 823 -24.15 22.10 29.33
CA VAL A 823 -23.00 21.58 30.08
C VAL A 823 -22.95 20.04 30.06
N VAL A 824 -24.09 19.37 30.22
CA VAL A 824 -24.17 17.89 30.20
C VAL A 824 -23.88 17.35 28.79
N ARG A 825 -24.37 18.05 27.76
CA ARG A 825 -24.13 17.71 26.36
C ARG A 825 -22.65 17.89 25.98
N LEU A 826 -22.06 19.02 26.39
CA LEU A 826 -20.64 19.32 26.21
C LEU A 826 -19.76 18.32 26.96
N PHE A 827 -20.14 17.92 28.17
CA PHE A 827 -19.42 16.90 28.93
C PHE A 827 -19.44 15.55 28.21
N GLY A 828 -20.62 15.07 27.77
CA GLY A 828 -20.72 13.82 27.01
C GLY A 828 -19.89 13.83 25.73
N ALA A 829 -19.97 14.92 24.95
CA ALA A 829 -19.15 15.06 23.74
C ALA A 829 -17.65 15.17 24.04
N GLY A 830 -17.29 15.96 25.08
CA GLY A 830 -15.91 16.14 25.52
C GLY A 830 -15.26 14.84 25.96
N THR A 831 -15.97 14.00 26.72
CA THR A 831 -15.49 12.67 27.13
C THR A 831 -15.21 11.78 25.92
N ILE A 832 -16.12 11.75 24.93
CA ILE A 832 -15.93 10.94 23.71
C ILE A 832 -14.69 11.41 22.92
N TYR A 833 -14.52 12.71 22.72
CA TYR A 833 -13.34 13.24 22.02
C TYR A 833 -12.04 13.05 22.80
N LEU A 834 -12.07 13.19 24.13
CA LEU A 834 -10.91 12.96 24.98
C LEU A 834 -10.45 11.50 24.91
N LEU A 835 -11.38 10.55 24.92
CA LEU A 835 -11.06 9.13 24.70
C LEU A 835 -10.48 8.88 23.30
N ALA A 836 -11.01 9.54 22.26
CA ALA A 836 -10.46 9.43 20.92
C ALA A 836 -9.04 10.00 20.82
N ILE A 837 -8.77 11.16 21.46
CA ILE A 837 -7.43 11.75 21.53
C ILE A 837 -6.46 10.83 22.26
N PHE A 838 -6.88 10.19 23.36
CA PHE A 838 -6.06 9.18 24.03
C PHE A 838 -5.80 7.95 23.15
N GLY A 839 -6.80 7.52 22.37
CA GLY A 839 -6.61 6.48 21.35
C GLY A 839 -5.56 6.89 20.31
N VAL A 840 -5.63 8.13 19.80
CA VAL A 840 -4.61 8.67 18.89
C VAL A 840 -3.23 8.67 19.53
N ILE A 841 -3.08 9.20 20.76
CA ILE A 841 -1.77 9.25 21.43
C ILE A 841 -1.21 7.84 21.67
N ALA A 842 -2.05 6.89 22.10
CA ALA A 842 -1.62 5.54 22.43
C ALA A 842 -1.33 4.66 21.21
N PHE A 843 -2.19 4.71 20.18
CA PHE A 843 -2.14 3.76 19.07
C PHE A 843 -1.56 4.35 17.79
N VAL A 844 -1.62 5.68 17.60
CA VAL A 844 -1.09 6.34 16.40
C VAL A 844 0.32 6.90 16.65
N PHE A 845 0.55 7.50 17.82
CA PHE A 845 1.88 8.02 18.19
C PHE A 845 2.72 7.04 19.03
N ASP A 846 2.17 5.85 19.32
CA ASP A 846 2.76 4.79 20.16
C ASP A 846 3.33 5.33 21.50
N GLN A 847 2.66 6.33 22.10
CA GLN A 847 3.11 6.95 23.34
C GLN A 847 2.47 6.30 24.55
N GLN A 848 3.28 6.03 25.57
CA GLN A 848 2.80 5.50 26.85
C GLN A 848 1.94 6.54 27.59
N LEU A 849 0.63 6.29 27.65
CA LEU A 849 -0.34 7.15 28.36
C LEU A 849 -0.11 7.21 29.87
N THR A 850 0.69 6.31 30.45
CA THR A 850 0.88 6.16 31.90
C THR A 850 1.32 7.46 32.57
N SER A 851 2.24 8.22 31.96
CA SER A 851 2.76 9.49 32.50
C SER A 851 1.70 10.62 32.45
N LEU A 852 0.91 10.66 31.38
CA LEU A 852 -0.16 11.63 31.18
C LEU A 852 -1.37 11.32 32.08
N LEU A 853 -1.72 10.04 32.24
CA LEU A 853 -2.79 9.58 33.12
C LEU A 853 -2.45 9.86 34.59
N ALA A 854 -1.20 9.57 35.01
CA ALA A 854 -0.74 9.84 36.37
C ALA A 854 -0.86 11.32 36.76
N THR A 855 -0.48 12.24 35.87
CA THR A 855 -0.61 13.69 36.10
C THR A 855 -2.06 14.18 35.97
N SER A 856 -2.85 13.61 35.05
CA SER A 856 -4.27 13.93 34.91
C SER A 856 -5.12 13.47 36.10
N GLY A 857 -4.71 12.43 36.83
CA GLY A 857 -5.40 11.95 38.02
C GLY A 857 -5.49 13.00 39.13
N LEU A 858 -4.41 13.77 39.34
CA LEU A 858 -4.40 14.90 40.28
C LEU A 858 -5.37 15.99 39.87
N LEU A 859 -5.38 16.36 38.58
CA LEU A 859 -6.30 17.38 38.05
C LEU A 859 -7.76 16.92 38.10
N ALA A 860 -8.02 15.66 37.75
CA ALA A 860 -9.34 15.04 37.84
C ALA A 860 -9.84 14.98 39.28
N MET A 861 -8.95 14.72 40.25
CA MET A 861 -9.28 14.80 41.68
C MET A 861 -9.64 16.24 42.09
N ILE A 862 -8.85 17.24 41.67
CA ILE A 862 -9.12 18.67 41.97
C ILE A 862 -10.47 19.10 41.37
N ILE A 863 -10.73 18.76 40.12
CA ILE A 863 -12.00 19.06 39.44
C ILE A 863 -13.15 18.29 40.11
N GLY A 864 -12.93 17.03 40.47
CA GLY A 864 -13.89 16.19 41.18
C GLY A 864 -14.30 16.80 42.52
N LEU A 865 -13.33 17.28 43.31
CA LEU A 865 -13.57 17.97 44.57
C LEU A 865 -14.33 19.29 44.36
N ALA A 866 -13.99 20.07 43.32
CA ALA A 866 -14.67 21.33 43.00
C ALA A 866 -16.13 21.12 42.55
N ILE A 867 -16.42 20.01 41.87
CA ILE A 867 -17.75 19.70 41.36
C ILE A 867 -18.56 18.85 42.36
N GLN A 868 -17.94 18.23 43.36
CA GLN A 868 -18.58 17.31 44.32
C GLN A 868 -19.90 17.87 44.89
N ALA A 869 -19.88 19.11 45.40
CA ALA A 869 -21.08 19.74 45.95
C ALA A 869 -22.16 19.99 44.89
N ASN A 870 -21.78 20.32 43.66
CA ASN A 870 -22.73 20.50 42.56
C ASN A 870 -23.37 19.17 42.18
N ILE A 871 -22.60 18.08 42.08
CA ILE A 871 -23.12 16.74 41.78
C ILE A 871 -24.03 16.23 42.90
N ALA A 872 -23.67 16.42 44.17
CA ALA A 872 -24.49 16.03 45.31
C ALA A 872 -25.89 16.66 45.22
N ASN A 873 -25.97 17.95 44.90
CA ASN A 873 -27.25 18.64 44.69
C ASN A 873 -28.09 18.04 43.55
N ILE A 874 -27.47 17.52 42.49
CA ILE A 874 -28.19 16.87 41.38
C ILE A 874 -28.77 15.54 41.83
N PHE A 875 -27.96 14.70 42.49
CA PHE A 875 -28.39 13.41 42.99
C PHE A 875 -29.50 13.56 44.03
N SER A 876 -29.37 14.49 44.97
CA SER A 876 -30.45 14.81 45.91
C SER A 876 -31.71 15.28 45.19
N GLY A 877 -31.58 16.06 44.10
CA GLY A 877 -32.72 16.43 43.27
C GLY A 877 -33.43 15.25 42.60
N ILE A 878 -32.68 14.25 42.15
CA ILE A 878 -33.23 13.01 41.57
C ILE A 878 -33.92 12.19 42.66
N VAL A 879 -33.27 11.99 43.81
CA VAL A 879 -33.81 11.24 44.96
C VAL A 879 -35.11 11.88 45.47
N LEU A 880 -35.13 13.21 45.68
CA LEU A 880 -36.34 13.93 46.10
C LEU A 880 -37.50 13.79 45.11
N ASN A 881 -37.22 13.68 43.80
CA ASN A 881 -38.26 13.43 42.79
C ASN A 881 -38.77 11.98 42.75
N ILE A 882 -37.94 11.02 43.15
CA ILE A 882 -38.26 9.58 43.18
C ILE A 882 -39.01 9.23 44.47
N GLU A 883 -38.45 9.58 45.63
CA GLU A 883 -39.01 9.25 46.94
C GLU A 883 -40.22 10.13 47.30
N ARG A 884 -40.29 11.35 46.71
CA ARG A 884 -41.38 12.31 46.88
C ARG A 884 -41.83 12.50 48.34
N PRO A 885 -40.92 12.85 49.27
CA PRO A 885 -41.29 13.13 50.67
C PRO A 885 -42.24 14.33 50.81
N PHE A 886 -42.31 15.18 49.79
CA PHE A 886 -43.26 16.28 49.63
C PHE A 886 -43.47 16.55 48.13
N LYS A 887 -44.53 17.29 47.79
CA LYS A 887 -44.90 17.68 46.42
C LYS A 887 -44.89 19.20 46.26
N VAL A 888 -44.87 19.64 45.01
CA VAL A 888 -45.14 21.05 44.68
C VAL A 888 -46.56 21.38 45.14
N GLY A 889 -46.70 22.43 45.95
CA GLY A 889 -47.94 22.80 46.64
C GLY A 889 -48.00 22.40 48.11
N ASP A 890 -47.05 21.62 48.64
CA ASP A 890 -47.02 21.28 50.06
C ASP A 890 -46.40 22.41 50.90
N TRP A 891 -46.85 22.56 52.14
CA TRP A 891 -46.16 23.36 53.16
C TRP A 891 -45.13 22.51 53.88
N VAL A 892 -43.89 22.95 53.83
CA VAL A 892 -42.77 22.24 54.45
C VAL A 892 -41.91 23.17 55.28
N MET A 893 -41.36 22.62 56.36
CA MET A 893 -40.24 23.21 57.09
C MET A 893 -38.98 22.43 56.72
N VAL A 894 -37.99 23.15 56.19
CA VAL A 894 -36.67 22.61 55.85
C VAL A 894 -35.63 23.36 56.67
N GLY A 895 -35.05 22.69 57.68
CA GLY A 895 -34.26 23.36 58.70
C GLY A 895 -35.15 24.32 59.52
N ASP A 896 -34.81 25.62 59.51
CA ASP A 896 -35.56 26.67 60.22
C ASP A 896 -36.50 27.47 59.29
N MET A 897 -36.56 27.13 58.00
CA MET A 897 -37.34 27.87 57.02
C MET A 897 -38.67 27.16 56.70
N ILE A 898 -39.78 27.88 56.89
CA ILE A 898 -41.13 27.41 56.52
C ILE A 898 -41.56 28.09 55.22
N GLY A 899 -42.04 27.30 54.25
CA GLY A 899 -42.57 27.84 53.02
C GLY A 899 -43.38 26.84 52.21
N LEU A 900 -44.16 27.37 51.27
CA LEU A 900 -44.89 26.61 50.28
C LEU A 900 -43.94 26.18 49.15
N VAL A 901 -43.92 24.90 48.80
CA VAL A 901 -43.09 24.40 47.69
C VAL A 901 -43.65 24.90 46.36
N THR A 902 -42.94 25.82 45.71
CA THR A 902 -43.37 26.39 44.42
C THR A 902 -42.79 25.65 43.22
N ASP A 903 -41.55 25.18 43.31
CA ASP A 903 -40.88 24.43 42.24
C ASP A 903 -39.77 23.54 42.81
N ILE A 904 -39.59 22.37 42.20
CA ILE A 904 -38.47 21.47 42.49
C ILE A 904 -37.72 21.26 41.18
N THR A 905 -36.58 21.93 41.04
CA THR A 905 -35.67 21.76 39.91
C THR A 905 -34.67 20.64 40.18
N TRP A 906 -33.87 20.30 39.17
CA TRP A 906 -32.82 19.28 39.30
C TRP A 906 -31.70 19.67 40.28
N ARG A 907 -31.52 20.96 40.62
CA ARG A 907 -30.45 21.43 41.53
C ARG A 907 -30.97 22.15 42.77
N THR A 908 -32.12 22.81 42.69
CA THR A 908 -32.67 23.63 43.77
C THR A 908 -34.17 23.43 43.95
N MET A 909 -34.60 23.48 45.20
CA MET A 909 -35.99 23.60 45.62
C MET A 909 -36.32 25.06 45.86
N ARG A 910 -37.50 25.51 45.44
CA ARG A 910 -37.97 26.87 45.66
C ARG A 910 -39.15 26.86 46.62
N LEU A 911 -39.02 27.65 47.67
CA LEU A 911 -40.03 27.89 48.68
C LEU A 911 -40.53 29.32 48.57
N SER A 912 -41.84 29.53 48.66
CA SER A 912 -42.41 30.85 48.94
C SER A 912 -42.70 30.92 50.42
N THR A 913 -42.02 31.82 51.14
CA THR A 913 -42.33 32.09 52.56
C THR A 913 -43.61 32.91 52.66
N ARG A 914 -44.21 32.94 53.87
CA ARG A 914 -45.41 33.74 54.15
C ARG A 914 -45.16 35.25 54.06
N ASP A 915 -43.93 35.69 54.30
CA ASP A 915 -43.50 37.08 54.13
C ASP A 915 -43.34 37.49 52.65
N GLY A 916 -43.62 36.58 51.70
CA GLY A 916 -43.55 36.83 50.26
C GLY A 916 -42.16 36.63 49.64
N TYR A 917 -41.18 36.06 50.38
CA TYR A 917 -39.86 35.77 49.83
C TYR A 917 -39.84 34.45 49.06
N ASN A 918 -39.26 34.48 47.86
CA ASN A 918 -38.93 33.26 47.11
C ASN A 918 -37.52 32.80 47.45
N VAL A 919 -37.42 31.77 48.30
CA VAL A 919 -36.16 31.20 48.78
C VAL A 919 -35.78 30.00 47.91
N SER A 920 -34.57 30.00 47.35
CA SER A 920 -34.05 28.89 46.57
C SER A 920 -32.99 28.13 47.37
N ILE A 921 -33.30 26.90 47.77
CA ILE A 921 -32.43 26.05 48.58
C ILE A 921 -31.80 24.97 47.68
N PRO A 922 -30.47 24.76 47.71
CA PRO A 922 -29.83 23.64 47.02
C PRO A 922 -30.40 22.29 47.50
N ASN A 923 -30.72 21.39 46.57
CA ASN A 923 -31.38 20.12 46.88
C ASN A 923 -30.57 19.23 47.84
N GLY A 924 -29.24 19.31 47.80
CA GLY A 924 -28.36 18.60 48.74
C GLY A 924 -28.59 19.07 50.17
N GLN A 925 -28.66 20.39 50.36
CA GLN A 925 -28.99 20.98 51.66
C GLN A 925 -30.40 20.61 52.12
N VAL A 926 -31.38 20.55 51.22
CA VAL A 926 -32.75 20.09 51.54
C VAL A 926 -32.75 18.64 52.01
N SER A 927 -32.05 17.77 51.30
CA SER A 927 -31.99 16.33 51.57
C SER A 927 -31.26 15.99 52.87
N GLU A 928 -30.31 16.83 53.29
CA GLU A 928 -29.56 16.68 54.55
C GLU A 928 -30.26 17.33 55.75
N SER A 929 -31.19 18.26 55.49
CA SER A 929 -31.94 18.96 56.54
C SER A 929 -33.08 18.09 57.07
N LEU A 930 -33.47 18.33 58.32
CA LEU A 930 -34.72 17.78 58.85
C LEU A 930 -35.89 18.40 58.06
N ILE A 931 -36.68 17.55 57.41
CA ILE A 931 -37.87 17.97 56.65
C ILE A 931 -39.11 17.60 57.47
N GLN A 932 -39.94 18.60 57.77
CA GLN A 932 -41.28 18.39 58.32
C GLN A 932 -42.31 18.83 57.27
N ASN A 933 -43.15 17.89 56.83
CA ASN A 933 -44.22 18.17 55.88
C ASN A 933 -45.54 18.34 56.63
N PHE A 934 -46.13 19.54 56.52
CA PHE A 934 -47.39 19.89 57.19
C PHE A 934 -48.62 19.58 56.33
N SER A 935 -48.44 19.11 55.09
CA SER A 935 -49.53 18.85 54.13
C SER A 935 -49.81 17.36 53.89
N THR A 936 -48.95 16.45 54.35
CA THR A 936 -49.13 14.99 54.14
C THR A 936 -49.79 14.24 55.30
N GLY A 937 -49.86 14.81 56.49
CA GLY A 937 -50.54 14.18 57.65
C GLY A 937 -52.02 14.56 57.71
N ASP A 938 -52.86 13.67 58.24
CA ASP A 938 -54.32 13.91 58.35
C ASP A 938 -54.65 15.14 59.22
N MET A 939 -53.84 15.43 60.25
CA MET A 939 -54.00 16.60 61.12
C MET A 939 -52.66 17.07 61.68
N VAL A 940 -52.50 18.38 61.83
CA VAL A 940 -51.31 19.01 62.42
C VAL A 940 -51.66 19.65 63.77
N ARG A 941 -50.92 19.30 64.81
CA ARG A 941 -51.10 19.86 66.16
C ARG A 941 -50.38 21.20 66.30
N PHE A 942 -51.09 22.20 66.79
CA PHE A 942 -50.55 23.47 67.24
C PHE A 942 -50.91 23.74 68.69
N SER A 943 -50.15 24.64 69.30
CA SER A 943 -50.29 25.00 70.71
C SER A 943 -50.32 26.52 70.84
N ALA A 944 -51.41 27.06 71.38
CA ALA A 944 -51.48 28.44 71.86
C ALA A 944 -51.12 28.48 73.36
N GLU A 945 -50.09 29.25 73.71
CA GLU A 945 -49.71 29.47 75.10
C GLU A 945 -50.35 30.74 75.66
N PHE A 946 -50.97 30.62 76.83
CA PHE A 946 -51.55 31.72 77.60
C PHE A 946 -50.86 31.81 78.96
N PHE A 947 -50.48 33.03 79.36
CA PHE A 947 -49.85 33.30 80.64
C PHE A 947 -50.82 34.08 81.52
N VAL A 948 -51.02 33.65 82.76
CA VAL A 948 -51.98 34.27 83.70
C VAL A 948 -51.28 34.52 85.05
N PRO A 949 -51.40 35.71 85.69
CA PRO A 949 -50.73 36.00 86.96
C PRO A 949 -51.09 35.04 88.09
N GLU A 950 -50.15 34.79 89.02
CA GLU A 950 -50.32 33.85 90.16
C GLU A 950 -51.55 34.12 91.04
N ARG A 951 -52.04 35.37 91.08
CA ARG A 951 -53.18 35.76 91.92
C ARG A 951 -54.50 35.09 91.53
N TYR A 952 -54.61 34.51 90.33
CA TYR A 952 -55.81 33.80 89.87
C TYR A 952 -55.68 32.30 90.18
N ARG A 953 -56.72 31.71 90.79
CA ARG A 953 -56.68 30.29 91.17
C ARG A 953 -56.75 29.42 89.90
N PRO A 954 -55.96 28.35 89.79
CA PRO A 954 -55.97 27.50 88.60
C PRO A 954 -57.38 27.04 88.20
N ASP A 955 -58.20 26.59 89.15
CA ASP A 955 -59.57 26.11 88.91
C ASP A 955 -60.52 27.16 88.27
N GLU A 956 -60.20 28.45 88.36
CA GLU A 956 -60.96 29.55 87.74
C GLU A 956 -60.51 29.77 86.30
N VAL A 957 -59.20 29.76 86.04
CA VAL A 957 -58.63 29.88 84.69
C VAL A 957 -58.99 28.67 83.83
N GLU A 958 -58.95 27.47 84.42
CA GLU A 958 -59.34 26.23 83.74
C GLU A 958 -60.82 26.23 83.31
N ARG A 959 -61.70 26.82 84.14
CA ARG A 959 -63.12 26.99 83.78
C ARG A 959 -63.29 27.94 82.61
N SER A 960 -62.53 29.02 82.58
CA SER A 960 -62.58 30.02 81.52
C SER A 960 -62.07 29.47 80.17
N ILE A 961 -60.96 28.73 80.18
CA ILE A 961 -60.45 28.06 78.95
C ILE A 961 -61.42 27.00 78.43
N LYS A 962 -62.10 26.26 79.32
CA LYS A 962 -63.16 25.31 78.93
C LYS A 962 -64.39 26.00 78.35
N ALA A 963 -64.80 27.13 78.93
CA ALA A 963 -65.93 27.91 78.45
C ALA A 963 -65.68 28.50 77.05
N ALA A 964 -64.41 28.77 76.71
CA ALA A 964 -64.00 29.30 75.41
C ALA A 964 -64.06 28.27 74.26
N GLU A 965 -64.17 26.96 74.54
CA GLU A 965 -64.12 25.91 73.50
C GLU A 965 -65.26 26.03 72.47
N GLN A 966 -66.51 26.16 72.92
CA GLN A 966 -67.66 26.26 72.00
C GLN A 966 -67.65 27.57 71.19
N PRO A 967 -67.39 28.75 71.80
CA PRO A 967 -67.22 30.00 71.06
C PRO A 967 -66.08 29.98 70.03
N VAL A 968 -64.98 29.26 70.31
CA VAL A 968 -63.88 29.07 69.34
C VAL A 968 -64.41 28.30 68.13
N ARG A 969 -65.10 27.17 68.34
CA ARG A 969 -65.67 26.36 67.26
C ARG A 969 -66.67 27.14 66.41
N ASP A 970 -67.54 27.92 67.04
CA ASP A 970 -68.57 28.70 66.34
C ASP A 970 -67.95 29.80 65.46
N LYS A 971 -66.99 30.57 65.99
CA LYS A 971 -66.30 31.63 65.22
C LYS A 971 -65.43 31.07 64.08
N LEU A 972 -64.82 29.90 64.28
CA LEU A 972 -64.05 29.25 63.23
C LEU A 972 -64.93 28.74 62.09
N SER A 973 -66.11 28.19 62.42
CA SER A 973 -67.10 27.78 61.41
C SER A 973 -67.54 28.96 60.54
N ASP A 974 -67.78 30.13 61.16
CA ASP A 974 -68.12 31.34 60.42
C ASP A 974 -66.96 31.89 59.57
N ALA A 975 -65.73 31.85 60.09
CA ALA A 975 -64.55 32.42 59.41
C ALA A 975 -64.06 31.56 58.23
N LEU A 976 -64.13 30.23 58.36
CA LEU A 976 -63.63 29.27 57.36
C LEU A 976 -64.74 28.64 56.52
N GLY A 977 -66.02 28.85 56.90
CA GLY A 977 -67.19 28.36 56.18
C GLY A 977 -67.39 26.84 56.27
N ARG A 978 -66.71 26.16 57.20
CA ARG A 978 -66.74 24.70 57.40
C ARG A 978 -66.74 24.35 58.90
N ASN A 979 -67.49 23.33 59.30
CA ASN A 979 -67.69 22.94 60.71
C ASN A 979 -66.57 22.02 61.27
N ASP A 980 -65.67 21.56 60.42
CA ASP A 980 -64.59 20.60 60.68
C ASP A 980 -63.21 21.25 60.86
N ALA A 981 -63.11 22.59 60.81
CA ALA A 981 -61.86 23.33 60.90
C ALA A 981 -61.05 23.17 62.21
N LEU A 982 -61.61 22.50 63.23
CA LEU A 982 -60.98 22.29 64.52
C LEU A 982 -61.44 20.96 65.11
N ASP A 983 -60.68 19.89 64.91
CA ASP A 983 -61.15 18.57 65.34
C ASP A 983 -60.99 18.34 66.84
N MET A 984 -59.79 18.56 67.37
CA MET A 984 -59.48 18.34 68.78
C MET A 984 -59.02 19.64 69.43
N TYR A 985 -59.69 20.05 70.51
CA TYR A 985 -59.32 21.18 71.36
C TYR A 985 -59.06 20.63 72.76
N THR A 986 -57.82 20.74 73.22
CA THR A 986 -57.42 20.29 74.55
C THR A 986 -56.62 21.36 75.22
N TRP A 987 -56.63 21.41 76.53
CA TRP A 987 -55.78 22.32 77.26
C TRP A 987 -55.13 21.62 78.44
N ARG A 988 -53.98 22.14 78.85
CA ARG A 988 -53.24 21.64 80.00
C ARG A 988 -52.53 22.77 80.72
N TYR A 989 -52.37 22.61 82.01
CA TYR A 989 -51.55 23.48 82.83
C TYR A 989 -50.07 23.02 82.76
N ASP A 990 -49.19 23.89 82.27
CA ASP A 990 -47.78 23.60 81.96
C ASP A 990 -46.81 24.17 83.02
N GLY A 991 -47.32 24.48 84.22
CA GLY A 991 -46.56 24.99 85.36
C GLY A 991 -46.45 26.52 85.44
N VAL A 992 -45.56 27.02 86.31
CA VAL A 992 -45.30 28.45 86.49
C VAL A 992 -44.05 28.85 85.71
N LYS A 993 -44.11 29.97 84.99
CA LYS A 993 -42.98 30.57 84.27
C LYS A 993 -42.68 31.95 84.88
N VAL A 994 -41.40 32.22 85.10
CA VAL A 994 -40.95 33.53 85.62
C VAL A 994 -40.67 34.46 84.45
N PHE A 995 -41.31 35.63 84.45
CA PHE A 995 -41.00 36.74 83.56
C PHE A 995 -40.47 37.93 84.39
N GLU A 996 -39.85 38.93 83.75
CA GLU A 996 -39.38 40.13 84.45
C GLU A 996 -40.51 40.88 85.20
N LEU A 997 -41.76 40.68 84.76
CA LEU A 997 -42.98 41.27 85.32
C LEU A 997 -43.60 40.45 86.47
N GLY A 998 -43.08 39.25 86.79
CA GLY A 998 -43.59 38.40 87.90
C GLY A 998 -43.73 36.91 87.57
N LEU A 999 -44.38 36.17 88.48
CA LEU A 999 -44.71 34.74 88.32
C LEU A 999 -46.06 34.58 87.59
N PHE A 1000 -46.06 33.82 86.49
CA PHE A 1000 -47.24 33.55 85.69
C PHE A 1000 -47.48 32.05 85.54
N HIS A 1001 -48.71 31.62 85.77
CA HIS A 1001 -49.21 30.30 85.39
C HIS A 1001 -49.26 30.20 83.86
N ARG A 1002 -48.64 29.16 83.29
CA ARG A 1002 -48.66 28.87 81.86
C ARG A 1002 -49.73 27.82 81.56
N TYR A 1003 -50.67 28.18 80.71
CA TYR A 1003 -51.67 27.29 80.16
C TYR A 1003 -51.39 27.11 78.67
N ARG A 1004 -51.45 25.86 78.21
CA ARG A 1004 -51.31 25.52 76.81
C ARG A 1004 -52.63 24.98 76.30
N VAL A 1005 -53.12 25.57 75.21
CA VAL A 1005 -54.27 25.11 74.46
C VAL A 1005 -53.75 24.48 73.18
N ASP A 1006 -53.88 23.17 73.09
CA ASP A 1006 -53.51 22.38 71.92
C ASP A 1006 -54.73 22.19 71.02
N PHE A 1007 -54.56 22.52 69.74
CA PHE A 1007 -55.57 22.34 68.71
C PHE A 1007 -55.01 21.67 67.46
N TRP A 1008 -55.83 20.90 66.76
CA TRP A 1008 -55.48 20.20 65.54
C TRP A 1008 -56.22 20.83 64.36
N ILE A 1009 -55.49 21.07 63.28
CA ILE A 1009 -56.02 21.58 62.01
C ILE A 1009 -55.78 20.56 60.89
N ASP A 1010 -56.72 20.45 59.98
CA ASP A 1010 -56.71 19.60 58.79
C ASP A 1010 -55.92 20.25 57.64
N GLU A 1011 -56.02 21.58 57.50
CA GLU A 1011 -55.28 22.35 56.50
C GLU A 1011 -54.36 23.40 57.14
N TYR A 1012 -53.07 23.32 56.83
CA TYR A 1012 -52.07 24.25 57.38
C TYR A 1012 -52.22 25.71 56.89
N ASP A 1013 -52.93 25.93 55.78
CA ASP A 1013 -53.25 27.27 55.27
C ASP A 1013 -54.12 28.07 56.26
N ASP A 1014 -54.97 27.39 57.02
CA ASP A 1014 -55.88 28.01 57.97
C ASP A 1014 -55.22 28.34 59.31
N PHE A 1015 -53.95 27.96 59.51
CA PHE A 1015 -53.26 28.06 60.79
C PHE A 1015 -53.35 29.45 61.42
N GLU A 1016 -53.12 30.52 60.67
CA GLU A 1016 -53.17 31.89 61.23
C GLU A 1016 -54.58 32.27 61.65
N ILE A 1017 -55.57 31.97 60.81
CA ILE A 1017 -56.98 32.23 61.11
C ILE A 1017 -57.41 31.44 62.35
N VAL A 1018 -57.04 30.16 62.43
CA VAL A 1018 -57.37 29.28 63.55
C VAL A 1018 -56.69 29.73 64.83
N ARG A 1019 -55.37 29.95 64.77
CA ARG A 1019 -54.56 30.41 65.91
C ARG A 1019 -55.07 31.74 66.44
N ASP A 1020 -55.26 32.72 65.58
CA ASP A 1020 -55.65 34.07 65.98
C ASP A 1020 -57.07 34.08 66.55
N THR A 1021 -57.96 33.25 66.01
CA THR A 1021 -59.30 33.05 66.57
C THR A 1021 -59.24 32.36 67.94
N VAL A 1022 -58.44 31.31 68.11
CA VAL A 1022 -58.24 30.64 69.42
C VAL A 1022 -57.71 31.64 70.45
N TYR A 1023 -56.71 32.45 70.09
CA TYR A 1023 -56.19 33.48 70.97
C TYR A 1023 -57.22 34.55 71.32
N ALA A 1024 -57.90 35.11 70.31
CA ALA A 1024 -58.86 36.18 70.50
C ALA A 1024 -60.05 35.72 71.36
N VAL A 1025 -60.57 34.52 71.12
CA VAL A 1025 -61.75 34.01 71.83
C VAL A 1025 -61.44 33.60 73.25
N VAL A 1026 -60.30 32.93 73.49
CA VAL A 1026 -59.87 32.61 74.86
C VAL A 1026 -59.56 33.89 75.63
N PHE A 1027 -58.99 34.91 74.99
CA PHE A 1027 -58.77 36.22 75.59
C PHE A 1027 -60.08 36.97 75.90
N ASP A 1028 -61.03 37.00 74.96
CA ASP A 1028 -62.36 37.58 75.17
C ASP A 1028 -63.03 36.89 76.37
N GLN A 1029 -62.91 35.56 76.48
CA GLN A 1029 -63.46 34.79 77.58
C GLN A 1029 -62.78 35.12 78.93
N PHE A 1030 -61.45 35.28 78.94
CA PHE A 1030 -60.74 35.78 80.12
C PHE A 1030 -61.21 37.18 80.52
N CYS A 1031 -61.45 38.07 79.56
CA CYS A 1031 -61.97 39.42 79.84
C CYS A 1031 -63.39 39.38 80.45
N ILE A 1032 -64.26 38.50 79.94
CA ILE A 1032 -65.61 38.28 80.48
C ILE A 1032 -65.55 37.78 81.92
N ASP A 1033 -64.60 36.87 82.21
CA ASP A 1033 -64.43 36.26 83.54
C ASP A 1033 -63.56 37.10 84.50
N GLY A 1034 -63.09 38.29 84.08
CA GLY A 1034 -62.28 39.20 84.89
C GLY A 1034 -60.83 38.74 85.14
N ILE A 1035 -60.34 37.82 84.32
CA ILE A 1035 -58.99 37.26 84.37
C ILE A 1035 -58.07 38.12 83.49
N GLU A 1036 -57.07 38.76 84.10
CA GLU A 1036 -56.07 39.52 83.34
C GLU A 1036 -55.01 38.58 82.74
N GLN A 1037 -54.78 38.70 81.43
CA GLN A 1037 -53.72 37.96 80.75
C GLN A 1037 -52.35 38.63 80.98
N GLY A 1038 -51.33 37.81 81.16
CA GLY A 1038 -49.92 38.22 81.16
C GLY A 1038 -49.40 38.55 79.76
N PRO A 1039 -48.08 38.82 79.63
CA PRO A 1039 -47.49 39.25 78.37
C PRO A 1039 -47.74 38.25 77.24
N ALA A 1040 -48.11 38.76 76.06
CA ALA A 1040 -48.30 37.94 74.87
C ALA A 1040 -47.00 37.22 74.48
N PRO A 1041 -47.06 36.00 73.90
CA PRO A 1041 -45.86 35.24 73.55
C PRO A 1041 -44.92 35.93 72.54
N THR A 1042 -45.34 37.00 71.88
CA THR A 1042 -44.74 37.48 70.64
C THR A 1042 -43.53 38.42 70.79
N GLU A 1043 -43.07 38.78 72.00
CA GLU A 1043 -42.05 39.85 72.14
C GLU A 1043 -40.78 39.55 72.97
N ILE A 1044 -40.40 38.28 73.19
CA ILE A 1044 -39.13 37.97 73.90
C ILE A 1044 -38.13 37.12 73.07
N SER A 1045 -38.49 36.59 71.90
CA SER A 1045 -37.55 35.80 71.07
C SER A 1045 -36.83 36.59 69.97
N LEU A 1046 -37.24 37.83 69.66
CA LEU A 1046 -36.56 38.66 68.66
C LEU A 1046 -35.30 39.41 69.18
N MET A 1047 -34.98 39.33 70.48
CA MET A 1047 -33.76 39.92 71.07
C MET A 1047 -32.70 38.90 71.49
N ARG A 1048 -32.75 37.65 71.00
CA ARG A 1048 -31.69 36.65 71.26
C ARG A 1048 -30.92 36.16 70.04
N HIS A 1049 -31.15 36.77 68.88
CA HIS A 1049 -30.41 36.49 67.63
C HIS A 1049 -29.36 37.53 67.24
N GLU A 1050 -28.99 38.46 68.14
CA GLU A 1050 -27.77 39.27 67.99
C GLU A 1050 -26.77 38.95 69.11
N LYS A 1051 -25.97 37.91 68.87
CA LYS A 1051 -24.64 37.57 69.45
C LYS A 1051 -24.52 36.08 69.77
N ALA A 1052 -24.35 35.30 68.72
CA ALA A 1052 -23.58 34.08 68.78
C ALA A 1052 -22.85 33.94 67.43
N ASP A 1053 -21.82 34.77 67.25
CA ASP A 1053 -20.62 34.43 66.48
C ASP A 1053 -19.63 35.61 66.52
N ALA A 1054 -18.75 35.59 67.52
CA ALA A 1054 -17.44 36.25 67.48
C ALA A 1054 -16.60 35.79 68.70
N LEU A 1055 -16.00 34.60 68.60
CA LEU A 1055 -14.75 34.32 69.31
C LEU A 1055 -13.72 33.89 68.26
N PRO A 1056 -12.71 34.73 67.96
CA PRO A 1056 -11.54 34.29 67.22
C PRO A 1056 -10.62 33.49 68.15
N ALA A 1057 -10.02 32.44 67.59
CA ALA A 1057 -8.99 31.66 68.24
C ALA A 1057 -7.72 32.48 68.51
N GLY A 1058 -7.12 32.26 69.69
CA GLY A 1058 -5.68 32.42 69.91
C GLY A 1058 -5.26 33.35 71.05
N ARG A 1059 -5.01 32.77 72.24
CA ARG A 1059 -3.75 32.99 72.97
C ARG A 1059 -3.60 32.03 74.15
N THR A 1060 -2.71 31.07 73.96
CA THR A 1060 -1.97 30.39 75.01
C THR A 1060 -1.19 31.44 75.82
N ILE A 1061 -1.46 31.54 77.13
CA ILE A 1061 -0.47 32.03 78.10
C ILE A 1061 -0.44 31.02 79.23
N THR A 1062 0.67 30.29 79.26
CA THR A 1062 1.14 29.47 80.37
C THR A 1062 1.31 30.31 81.62
N ALA A 1063 0.87 29.79 82.76
CA ALA A 1063 1.47 30.14 84.04
C ALA A 1063 1.74 28.82 84.78
N ASP A 1064 3.02 28.55 84.98
CA ASP A 1064 3.54 27.59 85.94
C ASP A 1064 2.82 27.70 87.29
N GLY A 1065 2.72 26.58 88.00
CA GLY A 1065 2.09 26.46 89.33
C GLY A 1065 2.73 27.33 90.44
N PRO A 1066 2.34 27.19 91.73
CA PRO A 1066 1.85 25.94 92.36
C PRO A 1066 0.58 26.06 93.23
N ALA A 1067 0.15 24.85 93.62
CA ALA A 1067 -0.89 24.45 94.56
C ALA A 1067 -1.24 25.36 95.74
N LYS A 1068 -2.55 25.45 96.02
CA LYS A 1068 -3.14 25.00 97.29
C LYS A 1068 -4.61 24.61 97.10
#